data_AF-A0A937KEU5-F1
#
_entry.id   AF-A0A937KEU5-F1
#
_cell.length_a   1.000
_cell.length_b   1.000
_cell.length_c   1.000
_cell.angle_alpha   90.00
_cell.angle_beta   90.00
_cell.angle_gamma   90.00
#
_symmetry.space_group_name_H-M   'P 1'
#
loop_
_entity.id
_entity.type
_entity.pdbx_description
1 polymer ?
#
loop_
_entity_poly.entity_id
_entity_poly.type
_entity_poly.pdbx_seq_one_letter_code
_entity_poly.pdbx_strand_id
1 'polypeptide(L)'
;MICFLIAFIWAVSNHCFGQDPNQLNEIQNLVNKSMDVGDIPGLTLAIVNEDQEIIFNYGYANLNKKIPVTNQTLFEIGSCTKAFTGLAILKLEQEGKLVLDSTVSNYLPWFKVYREGKRVSVTLQHLLYHTSGIPWSTISLIPEDNSENALENTVRKVNHTELNSLPGWKFEYATINYDILALILEKIVKTSYEDYIKYNIIDSLDLINTSIGIPSDKDLMATGYKINFLQPQPFASPPFRGNYAAGYIISNAEDMATWLTYQMGIKPNLYENLITKSHQRDESVKPINLSSYAYGWEVSLSGNQFIYHSGLNPNYSSFIAFNKNEKIGIALLANSNSLQTQLLGQNIINVLTGRSIKSSKDSGDPLDSQFTVICIVLSLFILLVLAFIGFIIYRILIHKRSYRKLTKKKLTELVFMLVMILPYLYGIYILPKAIANFTWKAIPIWTPFSFQAAIMLAIVAILLSFVGHVISSLFPEKNEYIKDAPLIILMSILAGLSNVAAILLITSSINSTMPLKYQLFYLVLTIMVYLIGVKVVRTKMTYLTRDIVYNLRIKLINLIFSTSYERFEKMDSGRVYTTLNGDVGTLGQSANMIVSVITNVITIAGSFIYMASLSFWATAITMLIVLLLSGIYYYVSKKSQHLFDESRETSTVYMGLLDEMIDGFKELSLHLKKKIAFKKAIENTANEFREKSSEANVKFINAFLVGESLLLFTLAVVAFAIQRIFPGVESYIIVSFIIILLYLIGPLNAILSIIPQILQLRIAHNRIKTFMSDIEPSTDLNTLLKDSTNERKLTIDTYSAKSICYEYGGEDHNFSVGPINLTINKGEVIFIIGGNGSGKTTLAKLLTGLYHPHNGEILIDGNSIPPAELGEYFSTVFSPFYLFKKLYSLNTDMLNEDIDRYLNLLEIEDKIKVVDNVYSTVNLSSGQRKRVALLQCYLEDKPIFLFDEWAADQDPIFRRLFYHELIPSMRMLGKTVIAITHDDQYFDVADKIYKMDNGKLKEFEPKMNVF
;
A
#
# COMPACT_ATOMS: atom_id res chain seq x y z
N MET A 1 -23.67 23.85 -77.71
CA MET A 1 -24.32 25.02 -77.09
C MET A 1 -25.00 24.53 -75.82
N ILE A 2 -24.66 25.10 -74.65
CA ILE A 2 -25.15 24.71 -73.31
C ILE A 2 -24.56 23.37 -72.79
N CYS A 3 -23.27 23.35 -72.44
CA CYS A 3 -22.65 22.38 -71.51
C CYS A 3 -21.19 22.76 -71.16
N PHE A 4 -20.59 23.71 -71.90
CA PHE A 4 -19.21 24.16 -71.68
C PHE A 4 -19.07 25.45 -70.84
N LEU A 5 -20.16 25.97 -70.27
CA LEU A 5 -20.18 27.28 -69.59
C LEU A 5 -20.32 27.24 -68.05
N ILE A 6 -20.32 26.04 -67.43
CA ILE A 6 -20.44 25.90 -65.97
C ILE A 6 -19.11 25.45 -65.31
N ALA A 7 -18.12 25.03 -66.11
CA ALA A 7 -16.81 24.59 -65.61
C ALA A 7 -15.77 25.72 -65.46
N PHE A 8 -16.12 26.97 -65.79
CA PHE A 8 -15.19 28.12 -65.75
C PHE A 8 -15.52 29.17 -64.66
N ILE A 9 -16.54 28.91 -63.81
CA ILE A 9 -16.95 29.81 -62.71
C ILE A 9 -16.58 29.21 -61.32
N TRP A 10 -15.99 28.01 -61.28
CA TRP A 10 -15.45 27.42 -60.04
C TRP A 10 -13.92 27.52 -59.92
N ALA A 11 -13.29 28.23 -60.86
CA ALA A 11 -11.93 28.71 -60.76
C ALA A 11 -12.00 30.23 -60.70
N VAL A 12 -11.28 30.83 -59.75
CA VAL A 12 -11.37 32.25 -59.32
C VAL A 12 -12.47 32.54 -58.29
N SER A 13 -12.46 31.80 -57.18
CA SER A 13 -12.75 32.42 -55.89
C SER A 13 -11.42 32.94 -55.33
N ASN A 14 -11.10 34.20 -55.62
CA ASN A 14 -10.20 34.96 -54.77
C ASN A 14 -10.84 34.95 -53.38
N HIS A 15 -10.31 34.12 -52.48
CA HIS A 15 -10.66 34.17 -51.07
C HIS A 15 -10.18 35.52 -50.54
N CYS A 16 -11.10 36.49 -50.51
CA CYS A 16 -10.92 37.72 -49.78
C CYS A 16 -10.93 37.35 -48.28
N PHE A 17 -9.75 37.27 -47.67
CA PHE A 17 -9.57 36.94 -46.26
C PHE A 17 -10.08 38.08 -45.38
N GLY A 18 -10.89 37.76 -44.37
CA GLY A 18 -11.48 38.73 -43.44
C GLY A 18 -13.00 38.89 -43.56
N GLN A 19 -13.68 38.18 -44.48
CA GLN A 19 -15.14 38.28 -44.65
C GLN A 19 -15.94 36.99 -44.42
N ASP A 20 -15.32 35.84 -44.10
CA ASP A 20 -16.08 34.64 -43.70
C ASP A 20 -16.36 34.66 -42.19
N PRO A 21 -17.61 34.96 -41.74
CA PRO A 21 -17.93 35.04 -40.32
C PRO A 21 -17.70 33.70 -39.59
N ASN A 22 -17.71 32.58 -40.33
CA ASN A 22 -17.53 31.26 -39.74
C ASN A 22 -16.08 31.04 -39.28
N GLN A 23 -15.08 31.47 -40.05
CA GLN A 23 -13.67 31.33 -39.68
C GLN A 23 -13.30 32.20 -38.46
N LEU A 24 -13.79 33.43 -38.40
CA LEU A 24 -13.60 34.33 -37.26
C LEU A 24 -14.23 33.77 -35.98
N ASN A 25 -15.46 33.23 -36.08
CA ASN A 25 -16.11 32.56 -34.95
C ASN A 25 -15.35 31.31 -34.50
N GLU A 26 -14.81 30.52 -35.43
CA GLU A 26 -13.98 29.35 -35.12
C GLU A 26 -12.71 29.75 -34.36
N ILE A 27 -12.02 30.82 -34.79
CA ILE A 27 -10.85 31.37 -34.10
C ILE A 27 -11.23 31.85 -32.68
N GLN A 28 -12.32 32.61 -32.52
CA GLN A 28 -12.75 33.08 -31.20
C GLN A 28 -13.05 31.91 -30.25
N ASN A 29 -13.73 30.87 -30.74
CA ASN A 29 -13.99 29.66 -29.96
C ASN A 29 -12.70 28.93 -29.57
N LEU A 30 -11.72 28.87 -30.47
CA LEU A 30 -10.40 28.30 -30.18
C LEU A 30 -9.64 29.09 -29.12
N VAL A 31 -9.69 30.42 -29.17
CA VAL A 31 -9.04 31.29 -28.17
C VAL A 31 -9.66 31.05 -26.79
N ASN A 32 -10.98 31.16 -26.65
CA ASN A 32 -11.68 30.95 -25.37
C ASN A 32 -11.35 29.57 -24.78
N LYS A 33 -11.45 28.52 -25.61
CA LYS A 33 -11.11 27.14 -25.19
C LYS A 33 -9.66 27.02 -24.74
N SER A 34 -8.71 27.65 -25.45
CA SER A 34 -7.29 27.57 -25.12
C SER A 34 -6.95 28.36 -23.86
N MET A 35 -7.63 29.48 -23.61
CA MET A 35 -7.50 30.24 -22.38
C MET A 35 -8.02 29.47 -21.17
N ASP A 36 -9.18 28.82 -21.29
CA ASP A 36 -9.73 27.96 -20.24
C ASP A 36 -8.82 26.75 -19.94
N VAL A 37 -8.31 26.09 -20.99
CA VAL A 37 -7.43 24.92 -20.84
C VAL A 37 -6.06 25.29 -20.29
N GLY A 38 -5.54 26.46 -20.66
CA GLY A 38 -4.20 26.92 -20.28
C GLY A 38 -4.16 27.79 -19.03
N ASP A 39 -5.30 28.01 -18.37
CA ASP A 39 -5.49 28.93 -17.25
C ASP A 39 -4.90 30.33 -17.54
N ILE A 40 -5.09 30.83 -18.76
CA ILE A 40 -4.50 32.09 -19.25
C ILE A 40 -5.41 33.26 -18.82
N PRO A 41 -4.98 34.15 -17.92
CA PRO A 41 -5.85 35.20 -17.40
C PRO A 41 -6.21 36.28 -18.42
N GLY A 42 -5.27 36.66 -19.28
CA GLY A 42 -5.44 37.70 -20.28
C GLY A 42 -4.58 37.44 -21.52
N LEU A 43 -5.15 37.72 -22.69
CA LEU A 43 -4.54 37.45 -23.98
C LEU A 43 -4.99 38.50 -25.01
N THR A 44 -4.09 38.89 -25.90
CA THR A 44 -4.43 39.66 -27.11
C THR A 44 -3.98 38.91 -28.36
N LEU A 45 -4.77 39.02 -29.42
CA LEU A 45 -4.55 38.44 -30.74
C LEU A 45 -4.66 39.53 -31.79
N ALA A 46 -3.56 39.84 -32.47
CA ALA A 46 -3.56 40.63 -33.70
C ALA A 46 -3.52 39.70 -34.91
N ILE A 47 -4.40 39.93 -35.90
CA ILE A 47 -4.40 39.30 -37.21
C ILE A 47 -4.25 40.42 -38.25
N VAL A 48 -3.25 40.28 -39.12
CA VAL A 48 -2.89 41.28 -40.12
C VAL A 48 -2.96 40.64 -41.50
N ASN A 49 -3.62 41.30 -42.45
CA ASN A 49 -3.52 40.98 -43.87
C ASN A 49 -3.31 42.26 -44.72
N GLU A 50 -3.32 42.16 -46.06
CA GLU A 50 -3.10 43.32 -46.94
C GLU A 50 -4.16 44.43 -46.77
N ASP A 51 -5.39 44.06 -46.42
CA ASP A 51 -6.53 44.98 -46.40
C ASP A 51 -6.92 45.45 -45.00
N GLN A 52 -6.55 44.72 -43.93
CA GLN A 52 -7.13 44.83 -42.59
C GLN A 52 -6.13 44.49 -41.48
N GLU A 53 -6.22 45.22 -40.38
CA GLU A 53 -5.59 44.89 -39.09
C GLU A 53 -6.71 44.66 -38.06
N ILE A 54 -6.87 43.43 -37.57
CA ILE A 54 -7.91 43.05 -36.61
C ILE A 54 -7.27 42.65 -35.29
N ILE A 55 -7.66 43.31 -34.19
CA ILE A 55 -7.16 43.02 -32.84
C ILE A 55 -8.33 42.53 -31.97
N PHE A 56 -8.12 41.39 -31.31
CA PHE A 56 -9.03 40.83 -30.32
C PHE A 56 -8.36 40.80 -28.95
N ASN A 57 -9.08 41.26 -27.93
CA ASN A 57 -8.62 41.24 -26.55
C ASN A 57 -9.52 40.35 -25.71
N TYR A 58 -8.90 39.53 -24.86
CA TYR A 58 -9.59 38.53 -24.05
C TYR A 58 -9.11 38.59 -22.61
N GLY A 59 -10.03 38.36 -21.68
CA GLY A 59 -9.73 38.25 -20.25
C GLY A 59 -9.22 39.56 -19.63
N TYR A 60 -8.28 39.42 -18.69
CA TYR A 60 -7.84 40.50 -17.82
C TYR A 60 -6.32 40.70 -17.83
N ALA A 61 -5.89 41.94 -18.04
CA ALA A 61 -4.52 42.39 -17.82
C ALA A 61 -4.12 42.25 -16.34
N ASN A 62 -5.09 42.43 -15.42
CA ASN A 62 -4.95 42.12 -14.00
C ASN A 62 -6.20 41.38 -13.50
N LEU A 63 -6.05 40.09 -13.22
CA LEU A 63 -7.13 39.20 -12.79
C LEU A 63 -7.76 39.63 -11.45
N ASN A 64 -6.93 40.04 -10.48
CA ASN A 64 -7.39 40.39 -9.13
C ASN A 64 -8.21 41.69 -9.12
N LYS A 65 -7.79 42.68 -9.90
CA LYS A 65 -8.47 43.98 -10.06
C LYS A 65 -9.54 43.96 -11.16
N LYS A 66 -9.66 42.86 -11.91
CA LYS A 66 -10.54 42.71 -13.09
C LYS A 66 -10.33 43.82 -14.14
N ILE A 67 -9.09 44.22 -14.37
CA ILE A 67 -8.74 45.20 -15.41
C ILE A 67 -8.69 44.44 -16.75
N PRO A 68 -9.54 44.77 -17.75
CA PRO A 68 -9.59 44.04 -19.02
C PRO A 68 -8.33 44.26 -19.85
N VAL A 69 -8.01 43.30 -20.72
CA VAL A 69 -6.99 43.51 -21.77
C VAL A 69 -7.51 44.50 -22.81
N THR A 70 -6.65 45.41 -23.24
CA THR A 70 -6.90 46.42 -24.27
C THR A 70 -5.83 46.33 -25.36
N ASN A 71 -6.05 46.99 -26.51
CA ASN A 71 -5.06 47.05 -27.60
C ASN A 71 -3.70 47.58 -27.15
N GLN A 72 -3.69 48.45 -26.13
CA GLN A 72 -2.51 49.11 -25.59
C GLN A 72 -1.86 48.35 -24.42
N THR A 73 -2.49 47.26 -23.95
CA THR A 73 -1.94 46.46 -22.84
C THR A 73 -0.58 45.89 -23.24
N LEU A 74 0.41 46.10 -22.38
CA LEU A 74 1.79 45.68 -22.59
C LEU A 74 2.05 44.28 -22.03
N PHE A 75 2.76 43.47 -22.82
CA PHE A 75 3.18 42.12 -22.49
C PHE A 75 4.66 41.95 -22.80
N GLU A 76 5.35 41.10 -22.04
CA GLU A 76 6.68 40.63 -22.45
C GLU A 76 6.50 39.67 -23.64
N ILE A 77 7.17 39.94 -24.76
CA ILE A 77 7.06 39.09 -25.96
C ILE A 77 8.01 37.88 -25.90
N GLY A 78 8.74 37.70 -24.80
CA GLY A 78 9.64 36.56 -24.61
C GLY A 78 10.67 36.46 -25.72
N SER A 79 10.96 35.23 -26.13
CA SER A 79 11.98 34.93 -27.13
C SER A 79 11.74 35.50 -28.54
N CYS A 80 10.53 36.00 -28.86
CA CYS A 80 10.30 36.78 -30.07
C CYS A 80 11.17 38.05 -30.14
N THR A 81 11.71 38.49 -29.00
CA THR A 81 12.73 39.55 -28.89
C THR A 81 13.93 39.31 -29.82
N LYS A 82 14.32 38.04 -30.03
CA LYS A 82 15.50 37.67 -30.83
C LYS A 82 15.41 38.15 -32.29
N ALA A 83 14.21 38.28 -32.84
CA ALA A 83 14.02 38.83 -34.18
C ALA A 83 14.50 40.29 -34.30
N PHE A 84 14.30 41.10 -33.25
CA PHE A 84 14.79 42.48 -33.20
C PHE A 84 16.31 42.53 -33.08
N THR A 85 16.89 41.69 -32.24
CA THR A 85 18.34 41.57 -32.09
C THR A 85 19.00 41.06 -33.36
N GLY A 86 18.41 40.06 -34.02
CA GLY A 86 18.90 39.54 -35.30
C GLY A 86 18.91 40.62 -36.38
N LEU A 87 17.84 41.41 -36.47
CA LEU A 87 17.77 42.56 -37.37
C LEU A 87 18.86 43.60 -37.05
N ALA A 88 19.10 43.90 -35.77
CA ALA A 88 20.15 44.82 -35.35
C ALA A 88 21.57 44.36 -35.72
N ILE A 89 21.85 43.06 -35.58
CA ILE A 89 23.14 42.47 -35.99
C ILE A 89 23.30 42.53 -37.52
N LEU A 90 22.23 42.22 -38.28
CA LEU A 90 22.24 42.34 -39.74
C LEU A 90 22.45 43.79 -40.20
N LYS A 91 21.89 44.78 -39.51
CA LYS A 91 22.13 46.21 -39.77
C LYS A 91 23.61 46.56 -39.59
N LEU A 92 24.25 46.09 -38.51
CA LEU A 92 25.68 46.33 -38.27
C LEU A 92 26.57 45.65 -39.32
N GLU A 93 26.18 44.46 -39.79
CA GLU A 93 26.86 43.79 -40.90
C GLU A 93 26.75 44.59 -42.20
N GLN A 94 25.56 45.11 -42.53
CA GLN A 94 25.35 45.97 -43.71
C GLN A 94 26.15 47.27 -43.63
N GLU A 95 26.30 47.84 -42.44
CA GLU A 95 27.16 49.00 -42.17
C GLU A 95 28.67 48.67 -42.20
N GLY A 96 29.06 47.41 -42.41
CA GLY A 96 30.45 46.96 -42.44
C GLY A 96 31.13 46.96 -41.07
N LYS A 97 30.38 47.08 -39.97
CA LYS A 97 30.91 47.14 -38.60
C LYS A 97 31.23 45.77 -38.01
N LEU A 98 30.68 44.69 -38.57
CA LEU A 98 30.97 43.31 -38.20
C LEU A 98 30.86 42.36 -39.39
N VAL A 99 31.41 41.15 -39.24
CA VAL A 99 31.33 40.05 -40.23
C VAL A 99 30.75 38.80 -39.56
N LEU A 100 29.70 38.18 -40.12
CA LEU A 100 29.02 37.04 -39.47
C LEU A 100 29.89 35.79 -39.30
N ASP A 101 30.79 35.53 -40.25
CA ASP A 101 31.72 34.38 -40.20
C ASP A 101 32.89 34.58 -39.23
N SER A 102 33.04 35.79 -38.68
CA SER A 102 34.11 36.06 -37.72
C SER A 102 33.83 35.40 -36.37
N THR A 103 34.89 35.02 -35.66
CA THR A 103 34.76 34.34 -34.36
C THR A 103 34.36 35.32 -33.27
N VAL A 104 33.58 34.86 -32.29
CA VAL A 104 33.22 35.63 -31.09
C VAL A 104 34.47 36.17 -30.38
N SER A 105 35.55 35.40 -30.35
CA SER A 105 36.83 35.82 -29.74
C SER A 105 37.47 37.03 -30.42
N ASN A 106 37.11 37.37 -31.67
CA ASN A 106 37.61 38.58 -32.32
C ASN A 106 37.06 39.87 -31.68
N TYR A 107 35.82 39.83 -31.18
CA TYR A 107 35.19 40.97 -30.49
C TYR A 107 35.30 40.87 -28.98
N LEU A 108 35.33 39.65 -28.45
CA LEU A 108 35.46 39.35 -27.02
C LEU A 108 36.69 38.45 -26.79
N PRO A 109 37.93 38.98 -26.72
CA PRO A 109 39.16 38.18 -26.66
C PRO A 109 39.23 37.18 -25.49
N TRP A 110 38.51 37.47 -24.41
CA TRP A 110 38.43 36.62 -23.21
C TRP A 110 37.43 35.46 -23.33
N PHE A 111 36.55 35.45 -24.33
CA PHE A 111 35.54 34.42 -24.51
C PHE A 111 36.16 33.12 -25.06
N LYS A 112 35.97 32.03 -24.33
CA LYS A 112 36.54 30.70 -24.60
C LYS A 112 35.49 29.63 -24.30
N VAL A 113 35.27 28.71 -25.22
CA VAL A 113 34.41 27.53 -25.02
C VAL A 113 35.16 26.27 -25.41
N TYR A 114 34.72 25.12 -24.87
CA TYR A 114 35.46 23.86 -24.97
C TYR A 114 34.58 22.72 -25.45
N ARG A 115 35.18 21.74 -26.12
CA ARG A 115 34.58 20.45 -26.42
C ARG A 115 35.65 19.37 -26.25
N GLU A 116 35.32 18.36 -25.45
CA GLU A 116 36.21 17.28 -25.03
C GLU A 116 37.53 17.84 -24.48
N GLY A 117 37.43 18.91 -23.69
CA GLY A 117 38.58 19.61 -23.10
C GLY A 117 39.42 20.44 -24.08
N LYS A 118 39.08 20.47 -25.38
CA LYS A 118 39.77 21.27 -26.40
C LYS A 118 39.03 22.58 -26.66
N ARG A 119 39.77 23.68 -26.82
CA ARG A 119 39.18 24.99 -27.14
C ARG A 119 38.58 24.94 -28.55
N VAL A 120 37.36 25.46 -28.70
CA VAL A 120 36.66 25.57 -29.99
C VAL A 120 36.23 27.02 -30.21
N SER A 121 36.20 27.44 -31.47
CA SER A 121 35.76 28.78 -31.87
C SER A 121 34.30 28.75 -32.33
N VAL A 122 33.52 29.72 -31.86
CA VAL A 122 32.13 29.95 -32.27
C VAL A 122 32.10 31.23 -33.11
N THR A 123 31.37 31.25 -34.22
CA THR A 123 31.17 32.43 -35.07
C THR A 123 29.88 33.15 -34.70
N LEU A 124 29.71 34.40 -35.13
CA LEU A 124 28.46 35.13 -34.93
C LEU A 124 27.29 34.44 -35.65
N GLN A 125 27.55 33.87 -36.83
CA GLN A 125 26.57 33.08 -37.58
C GLN A 125 26.09 31.85 -36.77
N HIS A 126 27.00 31.12 -36.12
CA HIS A 126 26.62 30.00 -35.25
C HIS A 126 25.70 30.42 -34.08
N LEU A 127 25.88 31.64 -33.54
CA LEU A 127 25.01 32.16 -32.50
C LEU A 127 23.60 32.45 -33.04
N LEU A 128 23.52 33.15 -34.18
CA LEU A 128 22.27 33.56 -34.84
C LEU A 128 21.40 32.37 -35.28
N TYR A 129 22.02 31.26 -35.70
CA TYR A 129 21.30 30.06 -36.11
C TYR A 129 21.08 29.02 -35.00
N HIS A 130 21.50 29.32 -33.77
CA HIS A 130 21.50 28.33 -32.69
C HIS A 130 22.25 27.04 -33.04
N THR A 131 23.38 27.17 -33.75
CA THR A 131 24.28 26.06 -34.08
C THR A 131 25.62 26.16 -33.33
N SER A 132 25.70 26.99 -32.28
CA SER A 132 26.90 27.20 -31.47
C SER A 132 27.34 25.98 -30.65
N GLY A 133 26.44 25.02 -30.41
CA GLY A 133 26.64 23.89 -29.51
C GLY A 133 26.59 24.26 -28.02
N ILE A 134 26.28 25.52 -27.68
CA ILE A 134 26.10 25.94 -26.28
C ILE A 134 24.85 25.24 -25.73
N PRO A 135 24.92 24.58 -24.56
CA PRO A 135 23.78 23.84 -24.02
C PRO A 135 22.61 24.75 -23.64
N TRP A 136 21.37 24.33 -23.92
CA TRP A 136 20.16 25.04 -23.46
C TRP A 136 20.16 25.35 -21.95
N SER A 137 20.70 24.42 -21.14
CA SER A 137 20.73 24.54 -19.67
C SER A 137 21.52 25.75 -19.14
N THR A 138 22.31 26.44 -19.97
CA THR A 138 22.99 27.69 -19.60
C THR A 138 22.01 28.81 -19.22
N ILE A 139 20.73 28.71 -19.59
CA ILE A 139 19.69 29.63 -19.12
C ILE A 139 19.61 29.68 -17.59
N SER A 140 19.95 28.59 -16.90
CA SER A 140 20.00 28.53 -15.43
C SER A 140 21.21 29.23 -14.80
N LEU A 141 22.17 29.67 -15.61
CA LEU A 141 23.36 30.42 -15.20
C LEU A 141 23.18 31.94 -15.30
N ILE A 142 22.11 32.39 -15.95
CA ILE A 142 21.79 33.83 -16.08
C ILE A 142 21.51 34.38 -14.67
N PRO A 143 22.33 35.32 -14.18
CA PRO A 143 22.15 35.88 -12.86
C PRO A 143 20.94 36.82 -12.82
N GLU A 144 20.26 36.86 -11.67
CA GLU A 144 19.44 38.00 -11.30
C GLU A 144 20.36 39.22 -11.15
N ASP A 145 20.28 40.15 -12.09
CA ASP A 145 21.15 41.32 -12.17
C ASP A 145 20.44 42.42 -12.96
N ASN A 146 20.41 43.63 -12.38
CA ASN A 146 19.87 44.83 -13.01
C ASN A 146 20.92 45.95 -13.16
N SER A 147 22.19 45.65 -12.89
CA SER A 147 23.29 46.60 -13.03
C SER A 147 23.58 46.91 -14.51
N GLU A 148 24.30 48.00 -14.78
CA GLU A 148 24.73 48.35 -16.14
C GLU A 148 25.63 47.29 -16.79
N ASN A 149 26.36 46.52 -15.98
CA ASN A 149 27.23 45.44 -16.47
C ASN A 149 26.52 44.07 -16.53
N ALA A 150 25.19 44.01 -16.33
CA ALA A 150 24.45 42.76 -16.25
C ALA A 150 24.64 41.87 -17.50
N LEU A 151 24.66 42.46 -18.69
CA LEU A 151 24.88 41.73 -19.95
C LEU A 151 26.27 41.08 -20.02
N GLU A 152 27.32 41.83 -19.68
CA GLU A 152 28.67 41.29 -19.62
C GLU A 152 28.80 40.21 -18.54
N ASN A 153 28.20 40.41 -17.37
CA ASN A 153 28.17 39.44 -16.29
C ASN A 153 27.51 38.13 -16.75
N THR A 154 26.37 38.21 -17.46
CA THR A 154 25.67 37.06 -18.04
C THR A 154 26.55 36.29 -19.02
N VAL A 155 27.20 36.96 -19.98
CA VAL A 155 28.09 36.30 -20.95
C VAL A 155 29.32 35.69 -20.26
N ARG A 156 29.85 36.34 -19.23
CA ARG A 156 30.98 35.79 -18.45
C ARG A 156 30.62 34.50 -17.72
N LYS A 157 29.36 34.26 -17.36
CA LYS A 157 28.91 33.00 -16.73
C LYS A 157 28.99 31.79 -17.66
N VAL A 158 28.90 32.01 -18.97
CA VAL A 158 29.03 30.92 -19.96
C VAL A 158 30.43 30.82 -20.54
N ASN A 159 31.36 31.68 -20.11
CA ASN A 159 32.76 31.51 -20.45
C ASN A 159 33.29 30.19 -19.85
N HIS A 160 34.08 29.46 -20.61
CA HIS A 160 34.57 28.12 -20.30
C HIS A 160 33.50 27.02 -20.24
N THR A 161 32.34 27.23 -20.86
CA THR A 161 31.31 26.17 -20.97
C THR A 161 31.76 25.07 -21.92
N GLU A 162 31.43 23.82 -21.55
CA GLU A 162 31.57 22.64 -22.40
C GLU A 162 30.37 22.55 -23.35
N LEU A 163 30.65 22.54 -24.66
CA LEU A 163 29.63 22.47 -25.70
C LEU A 163 29.04 21.06 -25.80
N ASN A 164 27.75 20.95 -26.10
CA ASN A 164 27.06 19.68 -26.34
C ASN A 164 27.36 19.07 -27.72
N SER A 165 27.77 19.90 -28.68
CA SER A 165 28.24 19.50 -30.01
C SER A 165 29.28 20.48 -30.53
N LEU A 166 29.97 20.12 -31.62
CA LEU A 166 30.78 21.07 -32.35
C LEU A 166 29.91 22.19 -32.96
N PRO A 167 30.39 23.44 -33.02
CA PRO A 167 29.68 24.53 -33.69
C PRO A 167 29.44 24.19 -35.17
N GLY A 168 28.25 24.53 -35.67
CA GLY A 168 27.80 24.24 -37.04
C GLY A 168 27.36 22.78 -37.30
N TRP A 169 27.36 21.91 -36.28
CA TRP A 169 27.09 20.48 -36.49
C TRP A 169 25.62 20.08 -36.37
N LYS A 170 24.88 20.72 -35.45
CA LYS A 170 23.45 20.51 -35.24
C LYS A 170 22.81 21.78 -34.68
N PHE A 171 21.51 21.92 -34.88
CA PHE A 171 20.72 22.92 -34.17
C PHE A 171 20.58 22.53 -32.68
N GLU A 172 20.84 23.48 -31.80
CA GLU A 172 20.60 23.40 -30.36
C GLU A 172 20.27 24.79 -29.81
N TYR A 173 19.01 24.98 -29.44
CA TYR A 173 18.51 26.27 -28.95
C TYR A 173 19.19 26.68 -27.63
N ALA A 174 19.75 27.88 -27.59
CA ALA A 174 20.36 28.45 -26.38
C ALA A 174 20.15 29.96 -26.34
N THR A 175 19.32 30.43 -25.41
CA THR A 175 18.98 31.85 -25.21
C THR A 175 20.23 32.74 -25.16
N ILE A 176 21.28 32.28 -24.48
CA ILE A 176 22.54 33.02 -24.27
C ILE A 176 23.26 33.38 -25.57
N ASN A 177 22.97 32.70 -26.69
CA ASN A 177 23.54 33.06 -27.98
C ASN A 177 23.25 34.53 -28.34
N TYR A 178 22.04 34.99 -28.02
CA TYR A 178 21.60 36.36 -28.31
C TYR A 178 22.14 37.38 -27.32
N ASP A 179 22.41 36.97 -26.08
CA ASP A 179 23.09 37.81 -25.08
C ASP A 179 24.55 38.05 -25.48
N ILE A 180 25.23 37.03 -26.03
CA ILE A 180 26.58 37.17 -26.59
C ILE A 180 26.57 38.15 -27.77
N LEU A 181 25.61 38.02 -28.68
CA LEU A 181 25.45 38.93 -29.83
C LEU A 181 25.22 40.37 -29.37
N ALA A 182 24.36 40.59 -28.38
CA ALA A 182 24.11 41.90 -27.82
C ALA A 182 25.35 42.51 -27.15
N LEU A 183 26.14 41.72 -26.43
CA LEU A 183 27.38 42.22 -25.83
C LEU A 183 28.39 42.62 -26.92
N ILE A 184 28.49 41.84 -28.00
CA ILE A 184 29.32 42.19 -29.16
C ILE A 184 28.84 43.51 -29.77
N LEU A 185 27.52 43.67 -29.93
CA LEU A 185 26.91 44.90 -30.39
C LEU A 185 27.36 46.09 -29.53
N GLU A 186 27.20 46.04 -28.20
CA GLU A 186 27.62 47.12 -27.30
C GLU A 186 29.12 47.45 -27.42
N LYS A 187 29.97 46.43 -27.56
CA LYS A 187 31.42 46.65 -27.71
C LYS A 187 31.77 47.34 -29.04
N ILE A 188 30.99 47.14 -30.09
CA ILE A 188 31.17 47.77 -31.39
C ILE A 188 30.64 49.21 -31.39
N VAL A 189 29.39 49.42 -30.96
CA VAL A 189 28.71 50.73 -31.09
C VAL A 189 28.95 51.68 -29.91
N LYS A 190 29.50 51.20 -28.79
CA LYS A 190 29.80 51.96 -27.57
C LYS A 190 28.59 52.62 -26.90
N THR A 191 27.39 52.11 -27.16
CA THR A 191 26.14 52.43 -26.46
C THR A 191 25.56 51.16 -25.85
N SER A 192 24.62 51.30 -24.92
CA SER A 192 23.89 50.14 -24.38
C SER A 192 23.09 49.44 -25.48
N TYR A 193 22.83 48.14 -25.30
CA TYR A 193 21.99 47.37 -26.19
C TYR A 193 20.58 47.97 -26.25
N GLU A 194 20.02 48.35 -25.11
CA GLU A 194 18.69 48.91 -24.97
C GLU A 194 18.54 50.20 -25.78
N ASP A 195 19.48 51.14 -25.62
CA ASP A 195 19.47 52.41 -26.36
C ASP A 195 19.64 52.17 -27.86
N TYR A 196 20.55 51.27 -28.25
CA TYR A 196 20.77 50.99 -29.67
C TYR A 196 19.51 50.43 -30.34
N ILE A 197 18.87 49.43 -29.73
CA ILE A 197 17.63 48.84 -30.26
C ILE A 197 16.51 49.86 -30.28
N LYS A 198 16.37 50.66 -29.22
CA LYS A 198 15.36 51.71 -29.15
C LYS A 198 15.49 52.69 -30.33
N TYR A 199 16.65 53.35 -30.46
CA TYR A 199 16.81 54.40 -31.46
C TYR A 199 16.93 53.88 -32.89
N ASN A 200 17.58 52.73 -33.11
CA ASN A 200 17.88 52.25 -34.46
C ASN A 200 16.87 51.25 -35.00
N ILE A 201 16.08 50.58 -34.15
CA ILE A 201 15.12 49.57 -34.61
C ILE A 201 13.70 50.01 -34.28
N ILE A 202 13.39 50.24 -32.99
CA ILE A 202 12.03 50.52 -32.51
C ILE A 202 11.53 51.88 -33.03
N ASP A 203 12.25 52.96 -32.74
CA ASP A 203 11.87 54.33 -33.13
C ASP A 203 11.90 54.51 -34.66
N SER A 204 12.81 53.80 -35.35
CA SER A 204 12.91 53.83 -36.82
C SER A 204 11.77 53.10 -37.54
N LEU A 205 11.00 52.29 -36.81
CA LEU A 205 9.86 51.52 -37.30
C LEU A 205 8.54 52.01 -36.67
N ASP A 206 8.54 53.18 -36.03
CA ASP A 206 7.36 53.78 -35.39
C ASP A 206 6.62 52.84 -34.41
N LEU A 207 7.36 52.00 -33.68
CA LEU A 207 6.81 51.09 -32.67
C LEU A 207 6.71 51.79 -31.30
N ILE A 208 5.75 52.71 -31.18
CA ILE A 208 5.65 53.75 -30.13
C ILE A 208 5.57 53.18 -28.70
N ASN A 209 4.89 52.04 -28.52
CA ASN A 209 4.64 51.44 -27.21
C ASN A 209 5.67 50.37 -26.83
N THR A 210 6.52 49.99 -27.79
CA THR A 210 7.51 48.94 -27.63
C THR A 210 8.73 49.44 -26.86
N SER A 211 9.21 48.64 -25.90
CA SER A 211 10.31 49.01 -25.01
C SER A 211 11.15 47.80 -24.61
N ILE A 212 12.35 48.02 -24.06
CA ILE A 212 13.27 46.94 -23.65
C ILE A 212 13.36 46.91 -22.13
N GLY A 213 12.90 45.82 -21.52
CA GLY A 213 13.09 45.49 -20.10
C GLY A 213 12.33 46.34 -19.09
N ILE A 214 12.00 47.58 -19.44
CA ILE A 214 11.23 48.54 -18.66
C ILE A 214 10.08 49.00 -19.56
N PRO A 215 8.82 48.86 -19.13
CA PRO A 215 7.67 49.24 -19.94
C PRO A 215 7.66 50.75 -20.21
N SER A 216 7.18 51.12 -21.39
CA SER A 216 6.96 52.52 -21.81
C SER A 216 5.97 53.25 -20.88
N ASP A 217 4.90 52.56 -20.48
CA ASP A 217 3.98 52.97 -19.43
C ASP A 217 3.74 51.81 -18.45
N LYS A 218 4.03 52.04 -17.17
CA LYS A 218 3.86 51.02 -16.12
C LYS A 218 2.38 50.69 -15.86
N ASP A 219 1.47 51.62 -16.09
CA ASP A 219 0.04 51.42 -15.84
C ASP A 219 -0.61 50.54 -16.93
N LEU A 220 0.00 50.46 -18.11
CA LEU A 220 -0.43 49.60 -19.21
C LEU A 220 0.14 48.17 -19.13
N MET A 221 1.09 47.91 -18.23
CA MET A 221 1.72 46.59 -18.08
C MET A 221 0.75 45.56 -17.51
N ALA A 222 0.48 44.49 -18.26
CA ALA A 222 -0.27 43.35 -17.74
C ALA A 222 0.48 42.72 -16.56
N THR A 223 -0.24 42.25 -15.54
CA THR A 223 0.36 41.46 -14.45
C THR A 223 0.69 40.07 -14.97
N GLY A 224 1.93 39.60 -14.80
CA GLY A 224 2.33 38.25 -15.22
C GLY A 224 1.91 37.18 -14.20
N TYR A 225 1.50 36.01 -14.70
CA TYR A 225 0.99 34.90 -13.91
C TYR A 225 1.75 33.58 -14.15
N LYS A 226 1.77 32.74 -13.12
CA LYS A 226 2.19 31.33 -13.17
C LYS A 226 1.11 30.42 -12.62
N ILE A 227 1.01 29.21 -13.15
CA ILE A 227 0.11 28.20 -12.61
C ILE A 227 0.75 27.60 -11.36
N ASN A 228 0.03 27.68 -10.24
CA ASN A 228 0.41 27.10 -8.96
C ASN A 228 -0.82 26.45 -8.34
N PHE A 229 -0.74 25.16 -8.01
CA PHE A 229 -1.86 24.39 -7.47
C PHE A 229 -3.14 24.51 -8.33
N LEU A 230 -2.98 24.30 -9.63
CA LEU A 230 -4.03 24.31 -10.65
C LEU A 230 -4.71 25.67 -10.85
N GLN A 231 -4.08 26.78 -10.41
CA GLN A 231 -4.63 28.12 -10.55
C GLN A 231 -3.57 29.16 -10.92
N PRO A 232 -3.91 30.19 -11.71
CA PRO A 232 -2.99 31.26 -12.03
C PRO A 232 -2.79 32.18 -10.82
N GLN A 233 -1.54 32.36 -10.40
CA GLN A 233 -1.15 33.30 -9.35
C GLN A 233 -0.17 34.35 -9.89
N PRO A 234 -0.30 35.62 -9.45
CA PRO A 234 0.64 36.68 -9.83
C PRO A 234 2.07 36.26 -9.48
N PHE A 235 2.99 36.41 -10.43
CA PHE A 235 4.40 36.15 -10.24
C PHE A 235 5.22 37.34 -10.72
N ALA A 236 6.01 37.94 -9.83
CA ALA A 236 6.99 38.93 -10.18
C ALA A 236 8.31 38.24 -10.54
N SER A 237 8.67 38.24 -11.82
CA SER A 237 9.96 37.69 -12.24
C SER A 237 11.10 38.57 -11.70
N PRO A 238 12.21 37.97 -11.22
CA PRO A 238 13.43 38.71 -10.94
C PRO A 238 13.92 39.47 -12.19
N PRO A 239 14.67 40.58 -12.01
CA PRO A 239 15.23 41.31 -13.13
C PRO A 239 16.38 40.53 -13.78
N PHE A 240 16.25 40.28 -15.09
CA PHE A 240 17.26 39.64 -15.91
C PHE A 240 17.76 40.58 -17.01
N ARG A 241 18.32 41.73 -16.61
CA ARG A 241 18.78 42.76 -17.56
C ARG A 241 19.78 42.22 -18.57
N GLY A 242 20.67 41.35 -18.12
CA GLY A 242 21.64 40.70 -19.02
C GLY A 242 21.05 39.70 -20.02
N ASN A 243 19.73 39.45 -19.99
CA ASN A 243 19.01 38.59 -20.93
C ASN A 243 18.01 39.39 -21.79
N TYR A 244 18.05 40.73 -21.73
CA TYR A 244 17.10 41.59 -22.44
C TYR A 244 17.11 41.35 -23.95
N ALA A 245 18.28 41.09 -24.52
CA ALA A 245 18.43 40.82 -25.94
C ALA A 245 17.80 39.50 -26.41
N ALA A 246 17.52 38.58 -25.50
CA ALA A 246 16.96 37.30 -25.88
C ALA A 246 15.50 37.17 -25.51
N GLY A 247 14.95 37.98 -24.61
CA GLY A 247 13.64 37.69 -24.01
C GLY A 247 12.78 38.85 -23.49
N TYR A 248 13.28 40.08 -23.34
CA TYR A 248 12.55 41.11 -22.57
C TYR A 248 12.21 42.37 -23.36
N ILE A 249 11.92 42.26 -24.65
CA ILE A 249 11.11 43.30 -25.30
C ILE A 249 9.68 43.21 -24.74
N ILE A 250 9.12 44.37 -24.47
CA ILE A 250 7.76 44.58 -24.01
C ILE A 250 7.02 45.30 -25.13
N SER A 251 5.86 44.79 -25.53
CA SER A 251 5.06 45.35 -26.63
C SER A 251 3.56 45.13 -26.39
N ASN A 252 2.73 45.81 -27.18
CA ASN A 252 1.29 45.60 -27.25
C ASN A 252 0.87 45.03 -28.63
N ALA A 253 -0.44 44.86 -28.85
CA ALA A 253 -0.98 44.31 -30.08
C ALA A 253 -0.85 45.26 -31.28
N GLU A 254 -0.98 46.58 -31.08
CA GLU A 254 -0.92 47.60 -32.15
C GLU A 254 0.48 47.67 -32.78
N ASP A 255 1.51 47.72 -31.95
CA ASP A 255 2.90 47.73 -32.40
C ASP A 255 3.28 46.40 -33.06
N MET A 256 2.79 45.26 -32.53
CA MET A 256 3.07 43.96 -33.14
C MET A 256 2.34 43.77 -34.48
N ALA A 257 1.13 44.32 -34.63
CA ALA A 257 0.45 44.37 -35.93
C ALA A 257 1.27 45.19 -36.93
N THR A 258 1.75 46.36 -36.52
CA THR A 258 2.64 47.21 -37.34
C THR A 258 3.93 46.48 -37.72
N TRP A 259 4.59 45.83 -36.76
CA TRP A 259 5.77 45.00 -37.01
C TRP A 259 5.53 43.91 -38.04
N LEU A 260 4.40 43.21 -37.97
CA LEU A 260 4.01 42.18 -38.94
C LEU A 260 3.84 42.75 -40.36
N THR A 261 3.28 43.96 -40.51
CA THR A 261 3.17 44.60 -41.83
C THR A 261 4.53 44.85 -42.48
N TYR A 262 5.56 45.18 -41.69
CA TYR A 262 6.93 45.32 -42.19
C TYR A 262 7.58 43.98 -42.51
N GLN A 263 7.38 42.97 -41.66
CA GLN A 263 7.90 41.61 -41.90
C GLN A 263 7.35 41.00 -43.20
N MET A 264 6.09 41.26 -43.52
CA MET A 264 5.47 40.78 -44.75
C MET A 264 5.76 41.65 -45.97
N GLY A 265 6.32 42.85 -45.79
CA GLY A 265 6.51 43.83 -46.87
C GLY A 265 5.19 44.38 -47.41
N ILE A 266 4.22 44.64 -46.53
CA ILE A 266 2.97 45.34 -46.86
C ILE A 266 3.21 46.86 -46.77
N LYS A 267 3.83 47.31 -45.66
CA LYS A 267 4.27 48.71 -45.50
C LYS A 267 5.74 48.85 -45.90
N PRO A 268 6.09 49.85 -46.73
CA PRO A 268 7.48 50.14 -47.07
C PRO A 268 8.24 50.57 -45.81
N ASN A 269 9.50 50.16 -45.68
CA ASN A 269 10.36 50.55 -44.57
C ASN A 269 11.83 50.57 -44.96
N LEU A 270 12.64 51.27 -44.17
CA LEU A 270 14.09 51.42 -44.37
C LEU A 270 14.86 50.08 -44.33
N TYR A 271 14.28 49.03 -43.74
CA TYR A 271 14.94 47.77 -43.47
C TYR A 271 14.46 46.60 -44.34
N GLU A 272 13.76 46.86 -45.44
CA GLU A 272 13.15 45.81 -46.28
C GLU A 272 14.15 44.71 -46.73
N ASN A 273 15.35 45.11 -47.14
CA ASN A 273 16.42 44.17 -47.51
C ASN A 273 16.94 43.36 -46.31
N LEU A 274 17.10 43.99 -45.15
CA LEU A 274 17.55 43.35 -43.92
C LEU A 274 16.51 42.38 -43.37
N ILE A 275 15.23 42.77 -43.38
CA ILE A 275 14.10 41.93 -43.02
C ILE A 275 14.07 40.69 -43.91
N THR A 276 14.20 40.87 -45.23
CA THR A 276 14.25 39.73 -46.16
C THR A 276 15.44 38.81 -45.89
N LYS A 277 16.61 39.35 -45.54
CA LYS A 277 17.78 38.55 -45.11
C LYS A 277 17.52 37.82 -43.78
N SER A 278 16.82 38.44 -42.84
CA SER A 278 16.48 37.84 -41.54
C SER A 278 15.61 36.59 -41.64
N HIS A 279 14.89 36.41 -42.76
CA HIS A 279 14.04 35.25 -43.04
C HIS A 279 14.80 34.07 -43.65
N GLN A 280 16.08 34.26 -44.01
CA GLN A 280 16.89 33.21 -44.62
C GLN A 280 17.32 32.20 -43.57
N ARG A 281 16.74 31.00 -43.68
CA ARG A 281 17.04 29.87 -42.80
C ARG A 281 18.47 29.38 -42.94
N ASP A 282 18.97 28.77 -41.88
CA ASP A 282 20.17 27.96 -41.94
C ASP A 282 19.91 26.68 -42.75
N GLU A 283 20.76 26.44 -43.75
CA GLU A 283 20.76 25.21 -44.55
C GLU A 283 21.96 24.31 -44.22
N SER A 284 22.87 24.75 -43.34
CA SER A 284 24.08 24.03 -42.98
C SER A 284 23.84 22.82 -42.07
N VAL A 285 22.75 22.84 -41.29
CA VAL A 285 22.35 21.75 -40.38
C VAL A 285 20.99 21.15 -40.75
N LYS A 286 20.78 19.90 -40.33
CA LYS A 286 19.50 19.21 -40.57
C LYS A 286 18.34 19.90 -39.84
N PRO A 287 17.19 20.14 -40.51
CA PRO A 287 15.98 20.67 -39.88
C PRO A 287 15.48 19.80 -38.72
N ILE A 288 14.88 20.42 -37.70
CA ILE A 288 14.22 19.73 -36.59
C ILE A 288 12.71 19.94 -36.73
N ASN A 289 11.91 18.87 -36.62
CA ASN A 289 10.44 18.94 -36.75
C ASN A 289 9.93 19.67 -38.01
N LEU A 290 10.65 19.54 -39.12
CA LEU A 290 10.39 20.28 -40.37
C LEU A 290 10.44 21.81 -40.20
N SER A 291 11.29 22.32 -39.29
CA SER A 291 11.65 23.75 -39.22
C SER A 291 13.17 23.94 -39.19
N SER A 292 13.61 25.13 -39.63
CA SER A 292 15.00 25.61 -39.56
C SER A 292 15.02 27.01 -38.97
N TYR A 293 16.11 27.42 -38.33
CA TYR A 293 16.19 28.73 -37.66
C TYR A 293 16.77 29.82 -38.57
N ALA A 294 16.37 31.07 -38.38
CA ALA A 294 16.73 32.24 -39.18
C ALA A 294 16.74 33.52 -38.33
N TYR A 295 17.91 34.01 -37.90
CA TYR A 295 18.09 35.34 -37.28
C TYR A 295 17.01 35.79 -36.26
N GLY A 296 16.47 34.88 -35.46
CA GLY A 296 15.42 35.17 -34.46
C GLY A 296 14.03 34.66 -34.84
N TRP A 297 13.95 33.88 -35.93
CA TRP A 297 12.75 33.24 -36.45
C TRP A 297 12.97 31.74 -36.66
N GLU A 298 11.89 30.99 -36.64
CA GLU A 298 11.79 29.63 -37.16
C GLU A 298 11.06 29.65 -38.50
N VAL A 299 11.61 28.94 -39.48
CA VAL A 299 11.09 28.85 -40.84
C VAL A 299 10.50 27.46 -41.04
N SER A 300 9.20 27.39 -41.24
CA SER A 300 8.47 26.14 -41.50
C SER A 300 8.78 25.58 -42.88
N LEU A 301 9.09 24.29 -42.93
CA LEU A 301 9.28 23.51 -44.17
C LEU A 301 8.05 22.62 -44.47
N SER A 302 6.98 22.70 -43.68
CA SER A 302 5.77 21.87 -43.79
C SER A 302 4.78 22.32 -44.88
N GLY A 303 5.28 23.00 -45.92
CA GLY A 303 4.53 23.44 -47.09
C GLY A 303 3.59 24.63 -46.89
N ASN A 304 3.45 25.18 -45.67
CA ASN A 304 2.69 26.42 -45.41
C ASN A 304 3.56 27.69 -45.46
N GLN A 305 4.89 27.54 -45.54
CA GLN A 305 5.86 28.66 -45.63
C GLN A 305 5.74 29.73 -44.54
N PHE A 306 5.10 29.42 -43.40
CA PHE A 306 5.04 30.34 -42.27
C PHE A 306 6.42 30.48 -41.61
N ILE A 307 6.76 31.72 -41.29
CA ILE A 307 7.89 32.10 -40.45
C ILE A 307 7.31 32.50 -39.10
N TYR A 308 7.85 31.98 -38.00
CA TYR A 308 7.27 32.17 -36.68
C TYR A 308 8.31 32.13 -35.58
N HIS A 309 7.95 32.59 -34.39
CA HIS A 309 8.73 32.35 -33.18
C HIS A 309 7.77 32.31 -31.99
N SER A 310 8.00 31.39 -31.04
CA SER A 310 7.30 31.40 -29.75
C SER A 310 8.14 32.07 -28.67
N GLY A 311 7.49 32.84 -27.80
CA GLY A 311 8.13 33.48 -26.66
C GLY A 311 7.65 32.83 -25.37
N LEU A 312 8.60 32.55 -24.47
CA LEU A 312 8.30 32.09 -23.12
C LEU A 312 9.22 32.78 -22.12
N ASN A 313 8.63 33.50 -21.18
CA ASN A 313 9.28 34.04 -19.99
C ASN A 313 8.63 33.41 -18.75
N PRO A 314 9.20 33.58 -17.54
CA PRO A 314 8.66 32.94 -16.34
C PRO A 314 7.17 33.16 -16.09
N ASN A 315 6.59 34.27 -16.56
CA ASN A 315 5.21 34.69 -16.31
C ASN A 315 4.48 35.29 -17.53
N TYR A 316 5.04 35.20 -18.73
CA TYR A 316 4.42 35.63 -20.00
C TYR A 316 4.72 34.61 -21.09
N SER A 317 3.86 34.58 -22.11
CA SER A 317 4.11 33.82 -23.32
C SER A 317 3.58 34.55 -24.54
N SER A 318 4.16 34.25 -25.70
CA SER A 318 3.79 34.87 -26.96
C SER A 318 3.97 33.91 -28.13
N PHE A 319 3.31 34.22 -29.24
CA PHE A 319 3.54 33.54 -30.50
C PHE A 319 3.33 34.53 -31.65
N ILE A 320 4.37 34.74 -32.46
CA ILE A 320 4.32 35.64 -33.60
C ILE A 320 4.63 34.84 -34.85
N ALA A 321 3.80 34.96 -35.87
CA ALA A 321 3.96 34.23 -37.13
C ALA A 321 3.45 35.02 -38.32
N PHE A 322 4.02 34.79 -39.50
CA PHE A 322 3.57 35.39 -40.74
C PHE A 322 3.94 34.55 -41.95
N ASN A 323 3.19 34.75 -43.04
CA ASN A 323 3.48 34.23 -44.36
C ASN A 323 3.68 35.41 -45.32
N LYS A 324 4.87 35.51 -45.90
CA LYS A 324 5.23 36.61 -46.80
C LYS A 324 4.49 36.56 -48.14
N ASN A 325 4.16 35.36 -48.62
CA ASN A 325 3.54 35.15 -49.92
C ASN A 325 2.02 35.34 -49.87
N GLU A 326 1.39 34.81 -48.82
CA GLU A 326 -0.05 34.98 -48.57
C GLU A 326 -0.38 36.30 -47.85
N LYS A 327 0.64 37.00 -47.33
CA LYS A 327 0.54 38.29 -46.64
C LYS A 327 -0.40 38.23 -45.44
N ILE A 328 -0.32 37.13 -44.68
CA ILE A 328 -1.09 36.90 -43.45
C ILE A 328 -0.13 36.83 -42.27
N GLY A 329 -0.39 37.63 -41.23
CA GLY A 329 0.39 37.67 -39.98
C GLY A 329 -0.49 37.52 -38.75
N ILE A 330 0.04 36.89 -37.71
CA ILE A 330 -0.60 36.77 -36.40
C ILE A 330 0.40 37.09 -35.27
N ALA A 331 -0.06 37.79 -34.24
CA ALA A 331 0.67 37.99 -33.00
C ALA A 331 -0.24 37.72 -31.81
N LEU A 332 0.14 36.75 -30.98
CA LEU A 332 -0.51 36.39 -29.73
C LEU A 332 0.39 36.78 -28.57
N LEU A 333 -0.14 37.56 -27.62
CA LEU A 333 0.57 37.92 -26.39
C LEU A 333 -0.31 37.56 -25.19
N ALA A 334 0.26 36.89 -24.20
CA ALA A 334 -0.46 36.40 -23.03
C ALA A 334 0.30 36.68 -21.73
N ASN A 335 -0.43 37.01 -20.67
CA ASN A 335 0.14 37.31 -19.34
C ASN A 335 0.32 36.07 -18.45
N SER A 336 0.59 34.91 -19.06
CA SER A 336 0.91 33.69 -18.32
C SER A 336 1.95 32.86 -19.05
N ASN A 337 2.77 32.12 -18.30
CA ASN A 337 3.72 31.16 -18.87
C ASN A 337 3.00 29.85 -19.24
N SER A 338 2.24 29.89 -20.34
CA SER A 338 1.44 28.76 -20.82
C SER A 338 1.89 28.31 -22.21
N LEU A 339 2.18 27.00 -22.35
CA LEU A 339 2.45 26.36 -23.65
C LEU A 339 1.23 26.40 -24.59
N GLN A 340 0.03 26.60 -24.04
CA GLN A 340 -1.20 26.72 -24.83
C GLN A 340 -1.17 27.94 -25.77
N THR A 341 -0.44 29.00 -25.43
CA THR A 341 -0.30 30.17 -26.33
C THR A 341 0.35 29.81 -27.66
N GLN A 342 1.42 28.99 -27.64
CA GLN A 342 2.07 28.51 -28.86
C GLN A 342 1.16 27.57 -29.65
N LEU A 343 0.49 26.63 -28.97
CA LEU A 343 -0.44 25.69 -29.60
C LEU A 343 -1.64 26.41 -30.23
N LEU A 344 -2.18 27.42 -29.55
CA LEU A 344 -3.23 28.29 -30.06
C LEU A 344 -2.76 29.01 -31.33
N GLY A 345 -1.57 29.60 -31.34
CA GLY A 345 -1.01 30.25 -32.53
C GLY A 345 -0.88 29.31 -33.73
N GLN A 346 -0.38 28.10 -33.52
CA GLN A 346 -0.30 27.08 -34.56
C GLN A 346 -1.69 26.66 -35.07
N ASN A 347 -2.68 26.56 -34.18
CA ASN A 347 -4.04 26.21 -34.55
C ASN A 347 -4.75 27.33 -35.32
N ILE A 348 -4.51 28.60 -34.96
CA ILE A 348 -5.00 29.74 -35.73
C ILE A 348 -4.40 29.70 -37.14
N ILE A 349 -3.10 29.43 -37.30
CA ILE A 349 -2.49 29.23 -38.63
C ILE A 349 -3.17 28.09 -39.38
N ASN A 350 -3.47 26.97 -38.73
CA ASN A 350 -4.13 25.84 -39.38
C ASN A 350 -5.54 26.24 -39.86
N VAL A 351 -6.33 26.95 -39.05
CA VAL A 351 -7.65 27.46 -39.47
C VAL A 351 -7.51 28.43 -40.65
N LEU A 352 -6.58 29.38 -40.58
CA LEU A 352 -6.34 30.35 -41.65
C LEU A 352 -5.89 29.70 -42.96
N THR A 353 -5.21 28.56 -42.89
CA THR A 353 -4.73 27.81 -44.07
C THR A 353 -5.64 26.65 -44.48
N GLY A 354 -6.83 26.53 -43.90
CA GLY A 354 -7.79 25.45 -44.19
C GLY A 354 -7.29 24.04 -43.81
N ARG A 355 -6.31 23.94 -42.91
CA ARG A 355 -5.75 22.69 -42.38
C ARG A 355 -6.49 22.26 -41.12
N SER A 356 -6.40 20.97 -40.79
CA SER A 356 -7.01 20.45 -39.58
C SER A 356 -6.39 21.05 -38.32
N ILE A 357 -7.24 21.46 -37.38
CA ILE A 357 -6.84 21.91 -36.05
C ILE A 357 -6.18 20.74 -35.32
N LYS A 358 -4.99 20.97 -34.77
CA LYS A 358 -4.35 20.03 -33.86
C LYS A 358 -4.94 20.27 -32.47
N SER A 359 -5.79 19.38 -31.97
CA SER A 359 -6.27 19.54 -30.59
C SER A 359 -5.07 19.55 -29.64
N SER A 360 -4.99 20.51 -28.71
CA SER A 360 -4.15 20.36 -27.52
C SER A 360 -4.90 19.50 -26.50
N LYS A 361 -4.16 18.61 -25.85
CA LYS A 361 -4.69 17.36 -25.29
C LYS A 361 -4.12 17.15 -23.89
N ASP A 362 -4.44 18.08 -23.00
CA ASP A 362 -4.58 17.93 -21.54
C ASP A 362 -4.66 19.33 -20.91
N SER A 363 -5.40 19.41 -19.79
CA SER A 363 -5.71 20.62 -19.03
C SER A 363 -4.56 21.06 -18.13
N GLY A 364 -4.17 22.34 -18.20
CA GLY A 364 -3.24 22.99 -17.27
C GLY A 364 -1.76 22.74 -17.53
N ASP A 365 -0.93 23.25 -16.62
CA ASP A 365 0.51 22.94 -16.56
C ASP A 365 0.68 21.49 -16.01
N PRO A 366 1.14 20.53 -16.85
CA PRO A 366 1.25 19.13 -16.45
C PRO A 366 2.28 18.88 -15.34
N LEU A 367 3.26 19.78 -15.17
CA LEU A 367 4.19 19.69 -14.04
C LEU A 367 3.49 20.06 -12.74
N ASP A 368 2.71 21.14 -12.73
CA ASP A 368 2.01 21.59 -11.53
C ASP A 368 0.95 20.57 -11.07
N SER A 369 0.21 19.96 -12.00
CA SER A 369 -0.78 18.94 -11.66
C SER A 369 -0.15 17.70 -11.01
N GLN A 370 0.96 17.19 -11.55
CA GLN A 370 1.70 16.06 -10.98
C GLN A 370 2.24 16.37 -9.58
N PHE A 371 2.89 17.53 -9.39
CA PHE A 371 3.43 17.90 -8.09
C PHE A 371 2.36 18.27 -7.07
N THR A 372 1.19 18.76 -7.51
CA THR A 372 0.03 18.95 -6.65
C THR A 372 -0.48 17.63 -6.09
N VAL A 373 -0.61 16.60 -6.93
CA VAL A 373 -0.98 15.24 -6.47
C VAL A 373 0.05 14.68 -5.49
N ILE A 374 1.35 14.84 -5.77
CA ILE A 374 2.43 14.44 -4.85
C ILE A 374 2.30 15.17 -3.51
N CYS A 375 2.02 16.48 -3.52
CA CYS A 375 1.80 17.25 -2.29
C CYS A 375 0.62 16.72 -1.47
N ILE A 376 -0.50 16.37 -2.10
CA ILE A 376 -1.66 15.78 -1.43
C ILE A 376 -1.29 14.44 -0.78
N VAL A 377 -0.62 13.55 -1.52
CA VAL A 377 -0.20 12.23 -1.01
C VAL A 377 0.77 12.37 0.17
N LEU A 378 1.78 13.25 0.05
CA LEU A 378 2.74 13.49 1.13
C LEU A 378 2.07 14.14 2.35
N SER A 379 1.11 15.04 2.15
CA SER A 379 0.36 15.66 3.25
C SER A 379 -0.48 14.63 4.00
N LEU A 380 -1.18 13.75 3.29
CA LEU A 380 -1.92 12.64 3.90
C LEU A 380 -1.00 11.69 4.65
N PHE A 381 0.18 11.37 4.11
CA PHE A 381 1.17 10.57 4.80
C PHE A 381 1.71 11.25 6.07
N ILE A 382 2.00 12.55 6.01
CA ILE A 382 2.41 13.34 7.19
C ILE A 382 1.31 13.32 8.25
N LEU A 383 0.04 13.50 7.89
CA LEU A 383 -1.08 13.41 8.83
C LEU A 383 -1.14 12.04 9.51
N LEU A 384 -0.88 10.95 8.79
CA LEU A 384 -0.79 9.61 9.37
C LEU A 384 0.40 9.46 10.33
N VAL A 385 1.56 10.02 9.98
CA VAL A 385 2.74 10.04 10.86
C VAL A 385 2.47 10.85 12.12
N LEU A 386 1.81 12.01 12.00
CA LEU A 386 1.43 12.85 13.13
C LEU A 386 0.39 12.14 14.00
N ALA A 387 -0.59 11.46 13.41
CA ALA A 387 -1.54 10.63 14.16
C ALA A 387 -0.83 9.48 14.89
N PHE A 388 0.19 8.86 14.28
CA PHE A 388 1.02 7.85 14.92
C PHE A 388 1.83 8.42 16.10
N ILE A 389 2.47 9.58 15.93
CA ILE A 389 3.19 10.26 17.01
C ILE A 389 2.22 10.65 18.14
N GLY A 390 1.07 11.23 17.81
CA GLY A 390 0.01 11.59 18.75
C GLY A 390 -0.51 10.36 19.52
N PHE A 391 -0.69 9.23 18.84
CA PHE A 391 -1.03 7.97 19.47
C PHE A 391 0.05 7.50 20.46
N ILE A 392 1.33 7.58 20.10
CA ILE A 392 2.43 7.25 21.02
C ILE A 392 2.41 8.17 22.24
N ILE A 393 2.27 9.48 22.05
CA ILE A 393 2.23 10.47 23.13
C ILE A 393 1.04 10.20 24.06
N TYR A 394 -0.15 9.98 23.51
CA TYR A 394 -1.33 9.61 24.29
C TYR A 394 -1.08 8.36 25.15
N ARG A 395 -0.47 7.31 24.58
CA ARG A 395 -0.13 6.07 25.30
C ARG A 395 0.94 6.26 26.38
N ILE A 396 1.84 7.23 26.22
CA ILE A 396 2.81 7.62 27.25
C ILE A 396 2.08 8.34 28.40
N LEU A 397 1.16 9.27 28.07
CA LEU A 397 0.38 10.01 29.07
C LEU A 397 -0.48 9.09 29.94
N ILE A 398 -1.11 8.07 29.34
CA ILE A 398 -1.87 7.04 30.10
C ILE A 398 -0.99 5.93 30.69
N HIS A 399 0.33 6.13 30.76
CA HIS A 399 1.33 5.23 31.35
C HIS A 399 1.34 3.78 30.81
N LYS A 400 0.84 3.58 29.59
CA LYS A 400 0.92 2.30 28.87
C LYS A 400 2.28 2.11 28.18
N ARG A 401 2.99 3.21 27.91
CA ARG A 401 4.39 3.25 27.46
C ARG A 401 5.27 3.90 28.52
N SER A 402 6.42 3.30 28.80
CA SER A 402 7.38 3.80 29.78
C SER A 402 8.79 3.88 29.18
N TYR A 403 9.59 4.84 29.65
CA TYR A 403 10.96 5.00 29.19
C TYR A 403 11.79 3.74 29.42
N ARG A 404 12.57 3.34 28.42
CA ARG A 404 13.54 2.24 28.53
C ARG A 404 14.83 2.64 27.83
N LYS A 405 15.97 2.46 28.51
CA LYS A 405 17.29 2.68 27.90
C LYS A 405 17.44 1.87 26.61
N LEU A 406 18.02 2.48 25.59
CA LEU A 406 18.27 1.84 24.30
C LEU A 406 19.30 0.72 24.48
N THR A 407 18.98 -0.46 23.95
CA THR A 407 19.94 -1.56 23.85
C THR A 407 20.91 -1.30 22.71
N LYS A 408 22.11 -1.91 22.74
CA LYS A 408 23.09 -1.83 21.63
C LYS A 408 22.43 -2.15 20.27
N LYS A 409 21.58 -3.19 20.23
CA LYS A 409 20.80 -3.58 19.03
C LYS A 409 19.89 -2.46 18.51
N LYS A 410 19.11 -1.83 19.39
CA LYS A 410 18.24 -0.71 18.97
C LYS A 410 19.03 0.50 18.52
N LEU A 411 20.16 0.79 19.17
CA LEU A 411 21.04 1.88 18.75
C LEU A 411 21.61 1.61 17.35
N THR A 412 22.07 0.39 17.06
CA THR A 412 22.53 0.01 15.72
C THR A 412 21.42 0.09 14.67
N GLU A 413 20.17 -0.26 15.02
CA GLU A 413 19.01 -0.11 14.12
C GLU A 413 18.73 1.38 13.79
N LEU A 414 18.81 2.27 14.79
CA LEU A 414 18.63 3.71 14.59
C LEU A 414 19.73 4.33 13.72
N VAL A 415 20.99 3.97 13.97
CA VAL A 415 22.13 4.42 13.16
C VAL A 415 22.01 3.91 11.73
N PHE A 416 21.64 2.64 11.56
CA PHE A 416 21.39 2.08 10.24
C PHE A 416 20.30 2.86 9.50
N MET A 417 19.17 3.18 10.13
CA MET A 417 18.13 4.01 9.48
C MET A 417 18.62 5.41 9.11
N LEU A 418 19.44 6.06 9.95
CA LEU A 418 20.04 7.36 9.60
C LEU A 418 20.92 7.26 8.36
N VAL A 419 21.77 6.24 8.28
CA VAL A 419 22.60 5.98 7.09
C VAL A 419 21.73 5.74 5.86
N MET A 420 20.63 5.00 6.03
CA MET A 420 19.69 4.70 4.94
C MET A 420 18.92 5.93 4.48
N ILE A 421 18.78 7.00 5.27
CA ILE A 421 18.16 8.26 4.86
C ILE A 421 19.09 9.10 3.96
N LEU A 422 20.42 8.94 4.07
CA LEU A 422 21.39 9.78 3.34
C LEU A 422 21.24 9.73 1.81
N PRO A 423 21.05 8.58 1.15
CA PRO A 423 20.79 8.52 -0.29
C PRO A 423 19.54 9.29 -0.72
N TYR A 424 18.51 9.37 0.12
CA TYR A 424 17.27 10.12 -0.14
C TYR A 424 17.49 11.62 -0.08
N LEU A 425 18.20 12.09 0.95
CA LEU A 425 18.57 13.50 1.04
C LEU A 425 19.49 13.92 -0.11
N TYR A 426 20.43 13.05 -0.50
CA TYR A 426 21.26 13.27 -1.69
C TYR A 426 20.42 13.27 -2.98
N GLY A 427 19.44 12.37 -3.08
CA GLY A 427 18.49 12.31 -4.20
C GLY A 427 17.66 13.58 -4.35
N ILE A 428 17.20 14.16 -3.24
CA ILE A 428 16.52 15.46 -3.23
C ILE A 428 17.51 16.56 -3.66
N TYR A 429 18.73 16.55 -3.12
CA TYR A 429 19.76 17.54 -3.45
C TYR A 429 20.11 17.59 -4.95
N ILE A 430 20.17 16.45 -5.64
CA ILE A 430 20.50 16.38 -7.07
C ILE A 430 19.29 16.55 -8.00
N LEU A 431 18.06 16.61 -7.47
CA LEU A 431 16.83 16.62 -8.27
C LEU A 431 16.76 17.77 -9.28
N PRO A 432 17.11 19.03 -8.95
CA PRO A 432 17.17 20.13 -9.93
C PRO A 432 18.12 19.83 -11.11
N LYS A 433 19.26 19.22 -10.79
CA LYS A 433 20.26 18.85 -11.78
C LYS A 433 19.79 17.67 -12.63
N ALA A 434 19.03 16.75 -12.04
CA ALA A 434 18.49 15.60 -12.74
C ALA A 434 17.43 16.00 -13.78
N ILE A 435 16.50 16.90 -13.41
CA ILE A 435 15.33 17.25 -14.23
C ILE A 435 15.73 18.10 -15.44
N ALA A 436 16.47 19.18 -15.20
CA ALA A 436 16.75 20.18 -16.22
C ALA A 436 18.22 20.66 -16.23
N ASN A 437 19.11 19.96 -15.50
CA ASN A 437 20.48 20.41 -15.24
C ASN A 437 20.51 21.82 -14.61
N PHE A 438 19.50 22.15 -13.80
CA PHE A 438 19.31 23.46 -13.20
C PHE A 438 20.05 23.60 -11.87
N THR A 439 20.35 24.86 -11.54
CA THR A 439 20.80 25.24 -10.20
C THR A 439 19.60 25.37 -9.25
N TRP A 440 19.84 25.24 -7.94
CA TRP A 440 18.80 25.48 -6.92
C TRP A 440 18.19 26.89 -6.98
N LYS A 441 18.94 27.88 -7.48
CA LYS A 441 18.44 29.25 -7.67
C LYS A 441 17.45 29.37 -8.84
N ALA A 442 17.62 28.57 -9.89
CA ALA A 442 16.74 28.62 -11.07
C ALA A 442 15.39 27.94 -10.83
N ILE A 443 15.28 27.03 -9.84
CA ILE A 443 14.08 26.24 -9.59
C ILE A 443 12.85 27.10 -9.28
N PRO A 444 12.87 28.07 -8.35
CA PRO A 444 11.69 28.90 -8.09
C PRO A 444 11.23 29.76 -9.27
N ILE A 445 12.12 29.99 -10.24
CA ILE A 445 11.85 30.80 -11.43
C ILE A 445 11.22 29.97 -12.55
N TRP A 446 11.59 28.70 -12.70
CA TRP A 446 11.18 27.89 -13.86
C TRP A 446 10.24 26.73 -13.51
N THR A 447 10.00 26.45 -12.24
CA THR A 447 9.08 25.39 -11.78
C THR A 447 7.89 25.98 -11.03
N PRO A 448 6.74 25.28 -11.00
CA PRO A 448 5.60 25.69 -10.19
C PRO A 448 5.92 25.59 -8.69
N PHE A 449 5.21 26.35 -7.86
CA PHE A 449 5.38 26.33 -6.41
C PHE A 449 5.05 24.95 -5.80
N SER A 450 4.14 24.19 -6.43
CA SER A 450 3.83 22.80 -6.04
C SER A 450 5.07 21.89 -6.04
N PHE A 451 6.04 22.11 -6.94
CA PHE A 451 7.31 21.38 -6.95
C PHE A 451 8.13 21.62 -5.66
N GLN A 452 8.23 22.88 -5.24
CA GLN A 452 8.97 23.27 -4.04
C GLN A 452 8.27 22.76 -2.78
N ALA A 453 6.94 22.87 -2.74
CA ALA A 453 6.13 22.32 -1.67
C ALA A 453 6.32 20.80 -1.54
N ALA A 454 6.36 20.06 -2.66
CA ALA A 454 6.59 18.61 -2.67
C ALA A 454 7.95 18.23 -2.06
N ILE A 455 9.02 18.96 -2.40
CA ILE A 455 10.36 18.75 -1.82
C ILE A 455 10.33 18.96 -0.30
N MET A 456 9.74 20.07 0.16
CA MET A 456 9.64 20.38 1.58
C MET A 456 8.83 19.33 2.33
N LEU A 457 7.67 18.94 1.81
CA LEU A 457 6.81 17.90 2.38
C LEU A 457 7.53 16.54 2.45
N ALA A 458 8.33 16.19 1.43
CA ALA A 458 9.10 14.94 1.45
C ALA A 458 10.16 14.94 2.57
N ILE A 459 10.89 16.05 2.76
CA ILE A 459 11.87 16.20 3.85
C ILE A 459 11.16 16.10 5.21
N VAL A 460 10.04 16.81 5.39
CA VAL A 460 9.23 16.78 6.62
C VAL A 460 8.71 15.37 6.91
N ALA A 461 8.22 14.65 5.91
CA ALA A 461 7.75 13.27 6.04
C ALA A 461 8.86 12.32 6.53
N ILE A 462 10.07 12.44 5.97
CA ILE A 462 11.24 11.63 6.38
C ILE A 462 11.61 11.94 7.83
N LEU A 463 11.73 13.23 8.18
CA LEU A 463 12.12 13.67 9.53
C LEU A 463 11.10 13.25 10.58
N LEU A 464 9.80 13.49 10.36
CA LEU A 464 8.75 13.11 11.29
C LEU A 464 8.65 11.59 11.45
N SER A 465 8.82 10.82 10.37
CA SER A 465 8.81 9.35 10.44
C SER A 465 9.98 8.84 11.29
N PHE A 466 11.17 9.41 11.11
CA PHE A 466 12.34 9.08 11.92
C PHE A 466 12.13 9.45 13.40
N VAL A 467 11.63 10.65 13.68
CA VAL A 467 11.31 11.10 15.05
C VAL A 467 10.28 10.18 15.70
N GLY A 468 9.18 9.86 15.01
CA GLY A 468 8.17 8.94 15.51
C GLY A 468 8.73 7.55 15.84
N HIS A 469 9.65 7.05 15.01
CA HIS A 469 10.33 5.77 15.28
C HIS A 469 11.28 5.85 16.49
N VAL A 470 12.04 6.93 16.64
CA VAL A 470 12.92 7.15 17.80
C VAL A 470 12.10 7.19 19.10
N ILE A 471 10.99 7.96 19.12
CA ILE A 471 10.11 8.04 20.28
C ILE A 471 9.52 6.65 20.59
N SER A 472 9.02 5.93 19.58
CA SER A 472 8.50 4.56 19.79
C SER A 472 9.55 3.59 20.32
N SER A 473 10.81 3.76 19.92
CA SER A 473 11.94 2.94 20.39
C SER A 473 12.34 3.21 21.83
N LEU A 474 12.27 4.47 22.28
CA LEU A 474 12.56 4.93 23.65
C LEU A 474 11.41 4.61 24.62
N PHE A 475 10.17 4.65 24.13
CA PHE A 475 8.94 4.40 24.90
C PHE A 475 8.18 3.19 24.33
N PRO A 476 8.70 1.96 24.52
CA PRO A 476 8.04 0.76 24.03
C PRO A 476 6.68 0.53 24.71
N GLU A 477 5.73 0.03 23.93
CA GLU A 477 4.40 -0.37 24.39
C GLU A 477 4.47 -1.71 25.13
N LYS A 478 3.73 -1.81 26.24
CA LYS A 478 3.63 -3.04 27.04
C LYS A 478 2.71 -4.07 26.38
N ASN A 479 1.68 -3.61 25.68
CA ASN A 479 0.74 -4.48 24.97
C ASN A 479 1.39 -4.98 23.66
N GLU A 480 1.65 -6.29 23.58
CA GLU A 480 2.30 -6.95 22.44
C GLU A 480 1.51 -6.78 21.13
N TYR A 481 0.17 -6.72 21.19
CA TYR A 481 -0.70 -6.55 20.03
C TYR A 481 -0.64 -5.15 19.42
N ILE A 482 -0.46 -4.12 20.27
CA ILE A 482 -0.50 -2.71 19.86
C ILE A 482 0.91 -2.17 19.55
N LYS A 483 1.94 -2.84 20.06
CA LYS A 483 3.33 -2.37 20.02
C LYS A 483 3.84 -2.12 18.60
N ASP A 484 3.63 -3.07 17.69
CA ASP A 484 4.18 -3.01 16.32
C ASP A 484 3.12 -2.60 15.28
N ALA A 485 1.82 -2.64 15.60
CA ALA A 485 0.73 -2.44 14.65
C ALA A 485 0.76 -1.07 13.92
N PRO A 486 0.95 0.08 14.59
CA PRO A 486 0.98 1.36 13.89
C PRO A 486 2.17 1.50 12.93
N LEU A 487 3.34 0.95 13.30
CA LEU A 487 4.52 0.92 12.44
C LEU A 487 4.29 0.02 11.22
N ILE A 488 3.63 -1.13 11.41
CA ILE A 488 3.23 -2.03 10.33
C ILE A 488 2.33 -1.30 9.32
N ILE A 489 1.33 -0.56 9.79
CA ILE A 489 0.43 0.21 8.91
C ILE A 489 1.21 1.26 8.13
N LEU A 490 2.00 2.08 8.81
CA LEU A 490 2.80 3.14 8.18
C LEU A 490 3.75 2.60 7.11
N MET A 491 4.47 1.52 7.42
CA MET A 491 5.42 0.89 6.49
C MET A 491 4.71 0.16 5.34
N SER A 492 3.50 -0.37 5.55
CA SER A 492 2.68 -0.95 4.48
C SER A 492 2.25 0.11 3.47
N ILE A 493 1.86 1.29 3.96
CA ILE A 493 1.52 2.44 3.12
C ILE A 493 2.75 2.93 2.34
N LEU A 494 3.87 3.11 3.03
CA LEU A 494 5.12 3.53 2.40
C LEU A 494 5.60 2.54 1.33
N ALA A 495 5.50 1.24 1.60
CA ALA A 495 5.82 0.20 0.62
C ALA A 495 4.88 0.26 -0.60
N GLY A 496 3.58 0.41 -0.39
CA GLY A 496 2.61 0.59 -1.48
C GLY A 496 2.89 1.82 -2.33
N LEU A 497 3.14 2.97 -1.72
CA LEU A 497 3.49 4.21 -2.44
C LEU A 497 4.83 4.09 -3.20
N SER A 498 5.82 3.41 -2.62
CA SER A 498 7.11 3.18 -3.30
C SER A 498 6.96 2.26 -4.50
N ASN A 499 6.11 1.25 -4.39
CA ASN A 499 5.79 0.36 -5.49
C ASN A 499 5.13 1.12 -6.66
N VAL A 500 4.18 2.02 -6.36
CA VAL A 500 3.59 2.93 -7.35
C VAL A 500 4.68 3.81 -7.97
N ALA A 501 5.49 4.50 -7.16
CA ALA A 501 6.57 5.36 -7.63
C ALA A 501 7.55 4.65 -8.57
N ALA A 502 7.87 3.37 -8.34
CA ALA A 502 8.75 2.60 -9.22
C ALA A 502 8.15 2.45 -10.63
N ILE A 503 6.85 2.19 -10.73
CA ILE A 503 6.13 2.10 -12.01
C ILE A 503 6.08 3.47 -12.69
N LEU A 504 5.91 4.54 -11.92
CA LEU A 504 5.90 5.91 -12.47
C LEU A 504 7.25 6.24 -13.10
N LEU A 505 8.34 5.90 -12.44
CA LEU A 505 9.69 6.11 -12.98
C LEU A 505 9.94 5.27 -14.24
N ILE A 506 9.42 4.04 -14.29
CA ILE A 506 9.54 3.17 -15.47
C ILE A 506 8.73 3.75 -16.63
N THR A 507 7.47 4.11 -16.42
CA THR A 507 6.59 4.63 -17.48
C THR A 507 7.02 6.01 -17.97
N SER A 508 7.43 6.90 -17.07
CA SER A 508 7.95 8.24 -17.46
C SER A 508 9.29 8.17 -18.21
N SER A 509 10.07 7.10 -18.06
CA SER A 509 11.36 6.95 -18.76
C SER A 509 11.22 6.88 -20.29
N ILE A 510 10.06 6.47 -20.82
CA ILE A 510 9.81 6.26 -22.25
C ILE A 510 10.03 7.53 -23.08
N ASN A 511 9.69 8.70 -22.52
CA ASN A 511 9.84 9.99 -23.20
C ASN A 511 10.66 11.01 -22.38
N SER A 512 11.47 10.51 -21.44
CA SER A 512 12.22 11.38 -20.53
C SER A 512 13.49 11.90 -21.18
N THR A 513 13.72 13.21 -21.04
CA THR A 513 14.99 13.87 -21.38
C THR A 513 16.05 13.74 -20.28
N MET A 514 15.70 13.15 -19.12
CA MET A 514 16.61 13.00 -17.99
C MET A 514 17.70 11.97 -18.31
N PRO A 515 18.98 12.25 -18.02
CA PRO A 515 20.06 11.28 -18.21
C PRO A 515 19.81 9.95 -17.47
N LEU A 516 20.10 8.83 -18.13
CA LEU A 516 19.90 7.47 -17.62
C LEU A 516 20.43 7.25 -16.20
N LYS A 517 21.59 7.84 -15.87
CA LYS A 517 22.20 7.73 -14.53
C LYS A 517 21.27 8.20 -13.40
N TYR A 518 20.47 9.25 -13.64
CA TYR A 518 19.54 9.77 -12.63
C TYR A 518 18.28 8.92 -12.57
N GLN A 519 17.77 8.46 -13.71
CA GLN A 519 16.63 7.55 -13.77
C GLN A 519 16.91 6.26 -12.98
N LEU A 520 18.08 5.64 -13.22
CA LEU A 520 18.52 4.45 -12.48
C LEU A 520 18.71 4.73 -10.99
N PHE A 521 19.28 5.89 -10.63
CA PHE A 521 19.45 6.29 -9.24
C PHE A 521 18.11 6.35 -8.49
N TYR A 522 17.11 7.04 -9.04
CA TYR A 522 15.79 7.14 -8.40
C TYR A 522 15.04 5.80 -8.40
N LEU A 523 15.21 4.97 -9.43
CA LEU A 523 14.62 3.63 -9.48
C LEU A 523 15.18 2.73 -8.37
N VAL A 524 16.50 2.67 -8.23
CA VAL A 524 17.18 1.89 -7.17
C VAL A 524 16.73 2.33 -5.79
N LEU A 525 16.68 3.65 -5.57
CA LEU A 525 16.26 4.25 -4.31
C LEU A 525 14.81 3.90 -3.95
N THR A 526 13.92 3.90 -4.95
CA THR A 526 12.51 3.53 -4.78
C THR A 526 12.32 2.04 -4.50
N ILE A 527 13.02 1.17 -5.24
CA ILE A 527 13.02 -0.28 -5.02
C ILE A 527 13.56 -0.61 -3.61
N MET A 528 14.59 0.11 -3.16
CA MET A 528 15.15 -0.04 -1.83
C MET A 528 14.12 0.27 -0.73
N VAL A 529 13.34 1.35 -0.83
CA VAL A 529 12.25 1.63 0.13
C VAL A 529 11.22 0.51 0.12
N TYR A 530 10.80 0.09 -1.07
CA TYR A 530 9.82 -0.97 -1.23
C TYR A 530 10.28 -2.27 -0.55
N LEU A 531 11.50 -2.74 -0.84
CA LEU A 531 12.04 -3.98 -0.29
C LEU A 531 12.22 -3.91 1.23
N ILE A 532 12.72 -2.79 1.75
CA ILE A 532 12.89 -2.58 3.19
C ILE A 532 11.52 -2.54 3.87
N GLY A 533 10.56 -1.79 3.32
CA GLY A 533 9.21 -1.68 3.85
C GLY A 533 8.53 -3.04 3.93
N VAL A 534 8.52 -3.80 2.82
CA VAL A 534 7.97 -5.15 2.77
C VAL A 534 8.67 -6.08 3.75
N LYS A 535 10.00 -6.05 3.83
CA LYS A 535 10.77 -6.89 4.76
C LYS A 535 10.44 -6.58 6.22
N VAL A 536 10.40 -5.30 6.60
CA VAL A 536 10.05 -4.87 7.96
C VAL A 536 8.64 -5.30 8.32
N VAL A 537 7.68 -5.04 7.44
CA VAL A 537 6.26 -5.39 7.66
C VAL A 537 6.08 -6.90 7.82
N ARG A 538 6.59 -7.71 6.87
CA ARG A 538 6.45 -9.18 6.93
C ARG A 538 7.11 -9.79 8.16
N THR A 539 8.29 -9.30 8.54
CA THR A 539 9.00 -9.78 9.72
C THR A 539 8.22 -9.46 11.00
N LYS A 540 7.76 -8.21 11.15
CA LYS A 540 7.00 -7.77 12.33
C LYS A 540 5.65 -8.46 12.46
N MET A 541 4.92 -8.63 11.36
CA MET A 541 3.69 -9.41 11.36
C MET A 541 3.93 -10.87 11.76
N THR A 542 4.99 -11.50 11.26
CA THR A 542 5.29 -12.90 11.61
C THR A 542 5.48 -13.09 13.11
N TYR A 543 6.22 -12.20 13.78
CA TYR A 543 6.38 -12.26 15.23
C TYR A 543 5.08 -11.97 15.97
N LEU A 544 4.41 -10.86 15.63
CA LEU A 544 3.14 -10.47 16.23
C LEU A 544 2.16 -11.64 16.21
N THR A 545 1.99 -12.27 15.06
CA THR A 545 1.00 -13.33 14.87
C THR A 545 1.36 -14.63 15.58
N ARG A 546 2.65 -14.96 15.67
CA ARG A 546 3.09 -16.09 16.51
C ARG A 546 2.76 -15.85 17.98
N ASP A 547 2.94 -14.63 18.46
CA ASP A 547 2.60 -14.25 19.83
C ASP A 547 1.07 -14.31 20.05
N ILE A 548 0.25 -13.85 19.08
CA ILE A 548 -1.22 -13.99 19.15
C ILE A 548 -1.62 -15.46 19.26
N VAL A 549 -1.07 -16.31 18.38
CA VAL A 549 -1.37 -17.76 18.34
C VAL A 549 -0.96 -18.42 19.65
N TYR A 550 0.23 -18.12 20.16
CA TYR A 550 0.72 -18.64 21.43
C TYR A 550 -0.20 -18.23 22.59
N ASN A 551 -0.46 -16.93 22.73
CA ASN A 551 -1.29 -16.40 23.81
C ASN A 551 -2.72 -16.94 23.75
N LEU A 552 -3.30 -17.09 22.56
CA LEU A 552 -4.63 -17.67 22.39
C LEU A 552 -4.64 -19.16 22.76
N ARG A 553 -3.63 -19.94 22.36
CA ARG A 553 -3.51 -21.35 22.77
C ARG A 553 -3.42 -21.49 24.28
N ILE A 554 -2.54 -20.73 24.93
CA ILE A 554 -2.40 -20.76 26.38
C ILE A 554 -3.71 -20.34 27.06
N LYS A 555 -4.40 -19.32 26.54
CA LYS A 555 -5.71 -18.91 27.06
C LYS A 555 -6.75 -20.01 26.95
N LEU A 556 -6.84 -20.69 25.81
CA LEU A 556 -7.79 -21.81 25.62
C LEU A 556 -7.44 -23.00 26.51
N ILE A 557 -6.16 -23.32 26.66
CA ILE A 557 -5.69 -24.38 27.57
C ILE A 557 -6.07 -24.05 29.01
N ASN A 558 -5.79 -22.82 29.47
CA ASN A 558 -6.16 -22.38 30.82
C ASN A 558 -7.68 -22.42 31.03
N LEU A 559 -8.46 -22.06 30.01
CA LEU A 559 -9.91 -22.13 30.06
C LEU A 559 -10.40 -23.58 30.24
N ILE A 560 -9.83 -24.53 29.48
CA ILE A 560 -10.11 -25.96 29.61
C ILE A 560 -9.76 -26.45 31.03
N PHE A 561 -8.58 -26.10 31.57
CA PHE A 561 -8.18 -26.50 32.93
C PHE A 561 -9.00 -25.83 34.05
N SER A 562 -9.71 -24.73 33.76
CA SER A 562 -10.57 -24.03 34.73
C SER A 562 -12.03 -24.50 34.72
N THR A 563 -12.40 -25.38 33.80
CA THR A 563 -13.76 -25.93 33.69
C THR A 563 -13.91 -27.20 34.53
N SER A 564 -15.12 -27.53 34.95
CA SER A 564 -15.37 -28.74 35.76
C SER A 564 -15.23 -29.99 34.91
N TYR A 565 -14.84 -31.10 35.54
CA TYR A 565 -14.73 -32.40 34.85
C TYR A 565 -16.06 -32.80 34.18
N GLU A 566 -17.19 -32.59 34.87
CA GLU A 566 -18.53 -32.87 34.33
C GLU A 566 -18.82 -32.15 33.00
N ARG A 567 -18.42 -30.87 32.89
CA ARG A 567 -18.59 -30.12 31.64
C ARG A 567 -17.64 -30.61 30.56
N PHE A 568 -16.39 -30.89 30.92
CA PHE A 568 -15.39 -31.40 29.98
C PHE A 568 -15.79 -32.77 29.41
N GLU A 569 -16.32 -33.67 30.23
CA GLU A 569 -16.78 -35.01 29.81
C GLU A 569 -17.94 -34.95 28.80
N LYS A 570 -18.77 -33.90 28.84
CA LYS A 570 -19.84 -33.66 27.86
C LYS A 570 -19.35 -33.05 26.55
N MET A 571 -18.08 -32.63 26.46
CA MET A 571 -17.52 -32.02 25.25
C MET A 571 -17.03 -33.08 24.26
N ASP A 572 -17.26 -32.83 22.97
CA ASP A 572 -16.66 -33.64 21.92
C ASP A 572 -15.13 -33.48 21.88
N SER A 573 -14.40 -34.58 22.02
CA SER A 573 -12.94 -34.60 22.03
C SER A 573 -12.33 -34.15 20.69
N GLY A 574 -13.01 -34.42 19.57
CA GLY A 574 -12.63 -33.95 18.23
C GLY A 574 -12.68 -32.43 18.11
N ARG A 575 -13.72 -31.81 18.68
CA ARG A 575 -13.90 -30.34 18.75
C ARG A 575 -12.77 -29.65 19.52
N VAL A 576 -12.30 -30.23 20.62
CA VAL A 576 -11.17 -29.69 21.40
C VAL A 576 -9.89 -29.68 20.55
N TYR A 577 -9.58 -30.80 19.90
CA TYR A 577 -8.38 -30.92 19.07
C TYR A 577 -8.41 -29.97 17.86
N THR A 578 -9.53 -29.93 17.14
CA THR A 578 -9.70 -29.08 15.94
C THR A 578 -9.64 -27.59 16.27
N THR A 579 -10.16 -27.17 17.42
CA THR A 579 -10.11 -25.77 17.86
C THR A 579 -8.67 -25.37 18.23
N LEU A 580 -7.97 -26.16 19.05
CA LEU A 580 -6.62 -25.83 19.53
C LEU A 580 -5.57 -25.83 18.42
N ASN A 581 -5.66 -26.78 17.49
CA ASN A 581 -4.67 -26.94 16.42
C ASN A 581 -5.08 -26.27 15.11
N GLY A 582 -6.28 -26.57 14.61
CA GLY A 582 -6.76 -26.13 13.29
C GLY A 582 -7.19 -24.66 13.26
N ASP A 583 -8.21 -24.32 14.06
CA ASP A 583 -8.82 -22.99 14.01
C ASP A 583 -7.86 -21.89 14.48
N VAL A 584 -7.11 -22.14 15.56
CA VAL A 584 -6.09 -21.18 16.04
C VAL A 584 -4.92 -21.05 15.05
N GLY A 585 -4.56 -22.11 14.34
CA GLY A 585 -3.57 -22.05 13.25
C GLY A 585 -4.02 -21.15 12.09
N THR A 586 -5.30 -21.20 11.73
CA THR A 586 -5.91 -20.38 10.67
C THR A 586 -5.81 -18.88 11.01
N LEU A 587 -6.07 -18.49 12.26
CA LEU A 587 -5.85 -17.12 12.74
C LEU A 587 -4.38 -16.68 12.52
N GLY A 588 -3.44 -17.60 12.74
CA GLY A 588 -2.02 -17.37 12.55
C GLY A 588 -1.60 -17.03 11.11
N GLN A 589 -2.32 -17.53 10.11
CA GLN A 589 -1.97 -17.31 8.70
C GLN A 589 -2.54 -15.97 8.17
N SER A 590 -3.58 -15.44 8.81
CA SER A 590 -4.32 -14.26 8.36
C SER A 590 -3.54 -12.93 8.38
N ALA A 591 -2.45 -12.82 9.12
CA ALA A 591 -1.72 -11.55 9.21
C ALA A 591 -0.98 -11.18 7.93
N ASN A 592 -0.45 -12.17 7.21
CA ASN A 592 0.18 -11.93 5.90
C ASN A 592 -0.86 -11.47 4.87
N MET A 593 -2.08 -11.98 5.01
CA MET A 593 -3.21 -11.62 4.17
C MET A 593 -3.58 -10.13 4.35
N ILE A 594 -3.67 -9.63 5.59
CA ILE A 594 -3.98 -8.21 5.87
C ILE A 594 -2.93 -7.27 5.24
N VAL A 595 -1.65 -7.57 5.38
CA VAL A 595 -0.57 -6.78 4.78
C VAL A 595 -0.69 -6.75 3.26
N SER A 596 -0.95 -7.92 2.66
CA SER A 596 -1.12 -8.05 1.23
C SER A 596 -2.30 -7.19 0.75
N VAL A 597 -3.46 -7.25 1.43
CA VAL A 597 -4.63 -6.43 1.11
C VAL A 597 -4.29 -4.94 1.15
N ILE A 598 -3.70 -4.44 2.24
CA ILE A 598 -3.36 -3.01 2.37
C ILE A 598 -2.41 -2.58 1.25
N THR A 599 -1.35 -3.35 1.00
CA THR A 599 -0.34 -3.02 -0.01
C THR A 599 -0.95 -3.01 -1.42
N ASN A 600 -1.77 -4.01 -1.75
CA ASN A 600 -2.39 -4.12 -3.07
C ASN A 600 -3.47 -3.06 -3.29
N VAL A 601 -4.29 -2.75 -2.28
CA VAL A 601 -5.29 -1.66 -2.36
C VAL A 601 -4.61 -0.31 -2.59
N ILE A 602 -3.53 -0.03 -1.87
CA ILE A 602 -2.76 1.22 -2.05
C ILE A 602 -2.10 1.26 -3.42
N THR A 603 -1.59 0.12 -3.89
CA THR A 603 -0.99 0.02 -5.23
C THR A 603 -2.03 0.28 -6.32
N ILE A 604 -3.23 -0.31 -6.21
CA ILE A 604 -4.35 -0.09 -7.14
C ILE A 604 -4.78 1.38 -7.10
N ALA A 605 -5.07 1.91 -5.92
CA ALA A 605 -5.51 3.29 -5.75
C ALA A 605 -4.47 4.29 -6.28
N GLY A 606 -3.20 4.11 -5.91
CA GLY A 606 -2.11 4.98 -6.37
C GLY A 606 -1.88 4.91 -7.88
N SER A 607 -2.09 3.74 -8.49
CA SER A 607 -2.02 3.57 -9.95
C SER A 607 -3.13 4.35 -10.66
N PHE A 608 -4.38 4.27 -10.17
CA PHE A 608 -5.49 5.05 -10.72
C PHE A 608 -5.34 6.56 -10.48
N ILE A 609 -4.81 6.98 -9.33
CA ILE A 609 -4.50 8.38 -9.05
C ILE A 609 -3.46 8.91 -10.05
N TYR A 610 -2.42 8.12 -10.34
CA TYR A 610 -1.43 8.50 -11.34
C TYR A 610 -2.01 8.55 -12.76
N MET A 611 -2.79 7.54 -13.16
CA MET A 611 -3.47 7.57 -14.45
C MET A 611 -4.35 8.82 -14.58
N ALA A 612 -5.06 9.21 -13.52
CA ALA A 612 -5.89 10.41 -13.50
C ALA A 612 -5.05 11.70 -13.63
N SER A 613 -3.82 11.72 -13.09
CA SER A 613 -2.87 12.82 -13.27
C SER A 613 -2.30 12.92 -14.69
N LEU A 614 -2.26 11.80 -15.43
CA LEU A 614 -1.88 11.79 -16.85
C LEU A 614 -3.04 12.23 -17.73
N SER A 615 -4.24 11.66 -17.53
CA SER A 615 -5.46 12.10 -18.20
C SER A 615 -6.69 11.66 -17.39
N PHE A 616 -7.39 12.65 -16.81
CA PHE A 616 -8.53 12.43 -15.93
C PHE A 616 -9.68 11.67 -16.63
N TRP A 617 -10.08 12.10 -17.83
CA TRP A 617 -11.23 11.53 -18.55
C TRP A 617 -10.99 10.10 -19.04
N ALA A 618 -9.81 9.82 -19.60
CA ALA A 618 -9.44 8.46 -20.00
C ALA A 618 -9.45 7.50 -18.79
N THR A 619 -9.00 7.99 -17.63
CA THR A 619 -9.01 7.22 -16.38
C THR A 619 -10.42 6.99 -15.88
N ALA A 620 -11.29 7.99 -15.92
CA ALA A 620 -12.68 7.86 -15.52
C ALA A 620 -13.43 6.80 -16.34
N ILE A 621 -13.24 6.77 -17.66
CA ILE A 621 -13.81 5.73 -18.52
C ILE A 621 -13.22 4.35 -18.19
N THR A 622 -11.89 4.26 -18.01
CA THR A 622 -11.23 3.02 -17.63
C THR A 622 -11.78 2.49 -16.29
N MET A 623 -11.96 3.37 -15.30
CA MET A 623 -12.51 3.03 -13.99
C MET A 623 -13.97 2.59 -14.09
N LEU A 624 -14.79 3.26 -14.91
CA LEU A 624 -16.18 2.86 -15.17
C LEU A 624 -16.26 1.46 -15.75
N ILE A 625 -15.41 1.15 -16.74
CA ILE A 625 -15.32 -0.18 -17.33
C ILE A 625 -14.93 -1.19 -16.26
N VAL A 626 -13.86 -0.94 -15.51
CA VAL A 626 -13.41 -1.84 -14.43
C VAL A 626 -14.52 -2.09 -13.40
N LEU A 627 -15.30 -1.07 -13.02
CA LEU A 627 -16.42 -1.20 -12.09
C LEU A 627 -17.57 -2.04 -12.66
N LEU A 628 -17.98 -1.78 -13.91
CA LEU A 628 -19.02 -2.56 -14.60
C LEU A 628 -18.63 -4.04 -14.69
N LEU A 629 -17.40 -4.29 -15.12
CA LEU A 629 -16.84 -5.63 -15.25
C LEU A 629 -16.69 -6.31 -13.87
N SER A 630 -16.28 -5.58 -12.84
CA SER A 630 -16.23 -6.08 -11.46
C SER A 630 -17.62 -6.49 -10.94
N GLY A 631 -18.68 -5.77 -11.34
CA GLY A 631 -20.07 -6.15 -11.02
C GLY A 631 -20.48 -7.48 -11.66
N ILE A 632 -20.10 -7.71 -12.92
CA ILE A 632 -20.33 -8.99 -13.61
C ILE A 632 -19.56 -10.11 -12.91
N TYR A 633 -18.26 -9.89 -12.61
CA TYR A 633 -17.44 -10.85 -11.87
C TYR A 633 -18.06 -11.20 -10.53
N TYR A 634 -18.51 -10.21 -9.75
CA TYR A 634 -19.16 -10.44 -8.45
C TYR A 634 -20.41 -11.31 -8.59
N TYR A 635 -21.26 -11.05 -9.58
CA TYR A 635 -22.46 -11.86 -9.83
C TYR A 635 -22.11 -13.32 -10.16
N VAL A 636 -21.11 -13.56 -11.02
CA VAL A 636 -20.64 -14.91 -11.37
C VAL A 636 -20.00 -15.60 -10.16
N SER A 637 -19.19 -14.88 -9.38
CA SER A 637 -18.49 -15.40 -8.20
C SER A 637 -19.44 -15.80 -7.07
N LYS A 638 -20.57 -15.09 -6.89
CA LYS A 638 -21.57 -15.41 -5.86
C LYS A 638 -22.13 -16.83 -6.01
N LYS A 639 -22.31 -17.29 -7.26
CA LYS A 639 -22.80 -18.65 -7.54
C LYS A 639 -21.76 -19.72 -7.19
N SER A 640 -20.48 -19.44 -7.42
CA SER A 640 -19.39 -20.34 -7.00
C SER A 640 -19.30 -20.46 -5.48
N GLN A 641 -19.52 -19.36 -4.75
CA GLN A 641 -19.47 -19.35 -3.28
C GLN A 641 -20.51 -20.29 -2.65
N HIS A 642 -21.74 -20.31 -3.17
CA HIS A 642 -22.79 -21.23 -2.69
C HIS A 642 -22.41 -22.71 -2.85
N LEU A 643 -21.81 -23.08 -3.99
CA LEU A 643 -21.38 -24.46 -4.23
C LEU A 643 -20.20 -24.87 -3.35
N PHE A 644 -19.32 -23.92 -2.98
CA PHE A 644 -18.29 -24.17 -1.98
C PHE A 644 -18.88 -24.42 -0.60
N ASP A 645 -19.97 -23.73 -0.24
CA ASP A 645 -20.68 -23.99 1.02
C ASP A 645 -21.30 -25.39 1.03
N GLU A 646 -21.98 -25.81 -0.05
CA GLU A 646 -22.54 -27.17 -0.18
C GLU A 646 -21.44 -28.26 -0.19
N SER A 647 -20.35 -28.05 -0.93
CA SER A 647 -19.21 -28.98 -0.94
C SER A 647 -18.61 -29.17 0.46
N ARG A 648 -18.61 -28.10 1.26
CA ARG A 648 -18.10 -28.12 2.63
C ARG A 648 -19.03 -28.85 3.58
N GLU A 649 -20.34 -28.76 3.41
CA GLU A 649 -21.29 -29.57 4.18
C GLU A 649 -21.05 -31.07 3.92
N THR A 650 -20.95 -31.48 2.65
CA THR A 650 -20.68 -32.88 2.30
C THR A 650 -19.29 -33.33 2.78
N SER A 651 -18.29 -32.45 2.79
CA SER A 651 -16.98 -32.70 3.40
C SER A 651 -17.08 -33.00 4.89
N THR A 652 -17.94 -32.27 5.61
CA THR A 652 -18.17 -32.47 7.05
C THR A 652 -18.83 -33.82 7.32
N VAL A 653 -19.83 -34.20 6.52
CA VAL A 653 -20.49 -35.52 6.60
C VAL A 653 -19.51 -36.65 6.29
N TYR A 654 -18.67 -36.49 5.27
CA TYR A 654 -17.64 -37.47 4.92
C TYR A 654 -16.65 -37.71 6.07
N MET A 655 -16.17 -36.63 6.71
CA MET A 655 -15.28 -36.76 7.87
C MET A 655 -15.98 -37.44 9.05
N GLY A 656 -17.24 -37.11 9.31
CA GLY A 656 -18.04 -37.81 10.34
C GLY A 656 -18.16 -39.32 10.10
N LEU A 657 -18.36 -39.76 8.85
CA LEU A 657 -18.37 -41.18 8.51
C LEU A 657 -17.01 -41.85 8.69
N LEU A 658 -15.90 -41.12 8.53
CA LEU A 658 -14.57 -41.66 8.83
C LEU A 658 -14.36 -41.83 10.33
N ASP A 659 -14.83 -40.89 11.15
CA ASP A 659 -14.81 -41.01 12.61
C ASP A 659 -15.65 -42.21 13.07
N GLU A 660 -16.88 -42.35 12.55
CA GLU A 660 -17.74 -43.52 12.78
C GLU A 660 -17.08 -44.84 12.33
N MET A 661 -16.29 -44.83 11.25
CA MET A 661 -15.54 -45.99 10.79
C MET A 661 -14.47 -46.41 11.80
N ILE A 662 -13.74 -45.44 12.35
CA ILE A 662 -12.64 -45.66 13.29
C ILE A 662 -13.21 -46.19 14.61
N ASP A 663 -14.23 -45.53 15.14
CA ASP A 663 -14.84 -45.88 16.43
C ASP A 663 -15.66 -47.17 16.33
N GLY A 664 -16.42 -47.35 15.25
CA GLY A 664 -17.31 -48.49 15.00
C GLY A 664 -16.66 -49.66 14.24
N PHE A 665 -15.32 -49.67 14.12
CA PHE A 665 -14.64 -50.65 13.25
C PHE A 665 -14.87 -52.10 13.68
N LYS A 666 -15.04 -52.34 14.99
CA LYS A 666 -15.31 -53.66 15.56
C LYS A 666 -16.68 -54.17 15.11
N GLU A 667 -17.72 -53.37 15.25
CA GLU A 667 -19.11 -53.65 14.88
C GLU A 667 -19.26 -53.85 13.37
N LEU A 668 -18.54 -53.05 12.58
CA LEU A 668 -18.48 -53.20 11.14
C LEU A 668 -17.79 -54.50 10.74
N SER A 669 -16.75 -54.94 11.47
CA SER A 669 -16.00 -56.14 11.15
C SER A 669 -16.77 -57.44 11.43
N LEU A 670 -17.75 -57.43 12.33
CA LEU A 670 -18.58 -58.60 12.67
C LEU A 670 -19.62 -58.94 11.58
N HIS A 671 -20.11 -57.94 10.84
CA HIS A 671 -21.19 -58.14 9.88
C HIS A 671 -20.78 -57.67 8.48
N LEU A 672 -20.42 -58.62 7.61
CA LEU A 672 -19.97 -58.34 6.25
C LEU A 672 -20.98 -57.47 5.46
N LYS A 673 -22.28 -57.72 5.58
CA LYS A 673 -23.33 -56.90 4.93
C LYS A 673 -23.33 -55.46 5.43
N LYS A 674 -23.20 -55.24 6.74
CA LYS A 674 -23.10 -53.91 7.36
C LYS A 674 -21.81 -53.20 6.92
N LYS A 675 -20.68 -53.92 6.91
CA LYS A 675 -19.38 -53.42 6.41
C LYS A 675 -19.46 -52.95 4.96
N ILE A 676 -20.09 -53.75 4.10
CA ILE A 676 -20.28 -53.41 2.68
C ILE A 676 -21.24 -52.22 2.53
N ALA A 677 -22.34 -52.18 3.28
CA ALA A 677 -23.29 -51.06 3.24
C ALA A 677 -22.66 -49.75 3.72
N PHE A 678 -21.90 -49.80 4.82
CA PHE A 678 -21.20 -48.65 5.37
C PHE A 678 -20.06 -48.17 4.47
N LYS A 679 -19.27 -49.11 3.92
CA LYS A 679 -18.29 -48.81 2.87
C LYS A 679 -18.95 -48.11 1.69
N LYS A 680 -20.12 -48.58 1.24
CA LYS A 680 -20.89 -47.95 0.16
C LYS A 680 -21.40 -46.56 0.53
N ALA A 681 -21.78 -46.34 1.80
CA ALA A 681 -22.15 -45.00 2.28
C ALA A 681 -20.95 -44.04 2.21
N ILE A 682 -19.77 -44.45 2.69
CA ILE A 682 -18.52 -43.68 2.54
C ILE A 682 -18.23 -43.41 1.07
N GLU A 683 -18.26 -44.42 0.20
CA GLU A 683 -18.00 -44.26 -1.24
C GLU A 683 -19.00 -43.30 -1.90
N ASN A 684 -20.28 -43.37 -1.54
CA ASN A 684 -21.32 -42.47 -2.05
C ASN A 684 -21.09 -41.03 -1.60
N THR A 685 -20.86 -40.80 -0.30
CA THR A 685 -20.59 -39.45 0.24
C THR A 685 -19.26 -38.89 -0.27
N ALA A 686 -18.24 -39.74 -0.42
CA ALA A 686 -16.97 -39.35 -1.02
C ALA A 686 -17.14 -38.95 -2.50
N ASN A 687 -17.97 -39.68 -3.26
CA ASN A 687 -18.31 -39.32 -4.63
C ASN A 687 -19.11 -38.03 -4.70
N GLU A 688 -20.10 -37.83 -3.83
CA GLU A 688 -20.88 -36.59 -3.76
C GLU A 688 -19.98 -35.39 -3.40
N PHE A 689 -19.06 -35.57 -2.43
CA PHE A 689 -18.06 -34.57 -2.08
C PHE A 689 -17.17 -34.26 -3.28
N ARG A 690 -16.67 -35.28 -3.98
CA ARG A 690 -15.85 -35.12 -5.19
C ARG A 690 -16.60 -34.36 -6.28
N GLU A 691 -17.86 -34.71 -6.54
CA GLU A 691 -18.69 -34.08 -7.58
C GLU A 691 -18.98 -32.62 -7.24
N LYS A 692 -19.49 -32.33 -6.04
CA LYS A 692 -19.76 -30.96 -5.58
C LYS A 692 -18.49 -30.12 -5.51
N SER A 693 -17.38 -30.69 -5.02
CA SER A 693 -16.10 -29.99 -4.98
C SER A 693 -15.56 -29.71 -6.38
N SER A 694 -15.67 -30.67 -7.30
CA SER A 694 -15.28 -30.49 -8.69
C SER A 694 -16.17 -29.42 -9.36
N GLU A 695 -17.48 -29.46 -9.15
CA GLU A 695 -18.39 -28.45 -9.70
C GLU A 695 -18.07 -27.06 -9.14
N ALA A 696 -17.89 -26.93 -7.83
CA ALA A 696 -17.51 -25.67 -7.18
C ALA A 696 -16.21 -25.11 -7.77
N ASN A 697 -15.19 -25.95 -7.92
CA ASN A 697 -13.91 -25.57 -8.54
C ASN A 697 -14.06 -25.20 -10.02
N VAL A 698 -14.86 -25.93 -10.81
CA VAL A 698 -15.12 -25.59 -12.22
C VAL A 698 -15.86 -24.25 -12.32
N LYS A 699 -16.85 -23.99 -11.46
CA LYS A 699 -17.53 -22.69 -11.42
C LYS A 699 -16.60 -21.56 -10.96
N PHE A 700 -15.68 -21.85 -10.03
CA PHE A 700 -14.64 -20.90 -9.63
C PHE A 700 -13.69 -20.59 -10.78
N ILE A 701 -13.23 -21.60 -11.52
CA ILE A 701 -12.42 -21.42 -12.73
C ILE A 701 -13.17 -20.56 -13.74
N ASN A 702 -14.46 -20.80 -13.97
CA ASN A 702 -15.26 -19.95 -14.87
C ASN A 702 -15.35 -18.51 -14.37
N ALA A 703 -15.57 -18.30 -13.07
CA ALA A 703 -15.56 -16.95 -12.48
C ALA A 703 -14.19 -16.28 -12.65
N PHE A 704 -13.11 -17.02 -12.41
CA PHE A 704 -11.73 -16.56 -12.58
C PHE A 704 -11.42 -16.20 -14.04
N LEU A 705 -11.79 -17.06 -14.99
CA LEU A 705 -11.63 -16.81 -16.43
C LEU A 705 -12.43 -15.61 -16.90
N VAL A 706 -13.63 -15.40 -16.36
CA VAL A 706 -14.36 -14.14 -16.56
C VAL A 706 -13.51 -13.00 -16.05
N GLY A 707 -13.04 -13.03 -14.80
CA GLY A 707 -12.12 -12.02 -14.23
C GLY A 707 -10.92 -11.68 -15.12
N GLU A 708 -10.20 -12.68 -15.61
CA GLU A 708 -9.03 -12.52 -16.48
C GLU A 708 -9.41 -11.96 -17.87
N SER A 709 -10.51 -12.43 -18.43
CA SER A 709 -11.05 -11.94 -19.72
C SER A 709 -11.50 -10.48 -19.64
N LEU A 710 -12.06 -10.06 -18.50
CA LEU A 710 -12.48 -8.67 -18.27
C LEU A 710 -11.29 -7.71 -18.30
N LEU A 711 -10.13 -8.15 -17.81
CA LEU A 711 -8.90 -7.37 -17.80
C LEU A 711 -8.29 -7.24 -19.20
N LEU A 712 -8.28 -8.33 -19.97
CA LEU A 712 -7.89 -8.30 -21.39
C LEU A 712 -8.83 -7.41 -22.21
N PHE A 713 -10.14 -7.48 -21.93
CA PHE A 713 -11.12 -6.60 -22.57
C PHE A 713 -10.88 -5.14 -22.20
N THR A 714 -10.60 -4.84 -20.93
CA THR A 714 -10.25 -3.48 -20.48
C THR A 714 -9.00 -2.98 -21.22
N LEU A 715 -7.95 -3.79 -21.32
CA LEU A 715 -6.75 -3.46 -22.09
C LEU A 715 -7.07 -3.18 -23.57
N ALA A 716 -7.92 -4.00 -24.20
CA ALA A 716 -8.35 -3.79 -25.58
C ALA A 716 -9.13 -2.48 -25.75
N VAL A 717 -10.04 -2.17 -24.84
CA VAL A 717 -10.80 -0.91 -24.87
C VAL A 717 -9.87 0.30 -24.66
N VAL A 718 -8.90 0.21 -23.75
CA VAL A 718 -7.89 1.26 -23.56
C VAL A 718 -7.02 1.42 -24.80
N ALA A 719 -6.57 0.33 -25.42
CA ALA A 719 -5.71 0.39 -26.61
C ALA A 719 -6.44 0.94 -27.84
N PHE A 720 -7.67 0.47 -28.10
CA PHE A 720 -8.39 0.76 -29.35
C PHE A 720 -9.46 1.86 -29.21
N ALA A 721 -10.23 1.85 -28.13
CA ALA A 721 -11.38 2.76 -27.98
C ALA A 721 -10.96 4.12 -27.44
N ILE A 722 -10.04 4.20 -26.47
CA ILE A 722 -9.60 5.50 -25.92
C ILE A 722 -8.98 6.38 -26.99
N GLN A 723 -8.16 5.83 -27.89
CA GLN A 723 -7.64 6.59 -29.04
C GLN A 723 -8.74 7.12 -29.97
N ARG A 724 -9.89 6.44 -30.06
CA ARG A 724 -10.97 6.84 -30.97
C ARG A 724 -11.97 7.78 -30.31
N ILE A 725 -12.26 7.58 -29.03
CA ILE A 725 -13.12 8.43 -28.19
C ILE A 725 -12.39 9.74 -27.87
N PHE A 726 -11.11 9.65 -27.57
CA PHE A 726 -10.22 10.77 -27.31
C PHE A 726 -9.05 10.73 -28.30
N PRO A 727 -9.25 11.17 -29.56
CA PRO A 727 -8.17 11.30 -30.54
C PRO A 727 -7.01 12.07 -29.96
N GLY A 728 -7.32 13.12 -29.17
CA GLY A 728 -6.94 13.28 -27.76
C GLY A 728 -5.59 12.75 -27.28
N VAL A 729 -5.58 11.55 -26.74
CA VAL A 729 -4.51 11.15 -25.83
C VAL A 729 -3.22 10.86 -26.62
N GLU A 730 -2.07 11.34 -26.13
CA GLU A 730 -0.78 11.01 -26.75
C GLU A 730 -0.50 9.51 -26.68
N SER A 731 0.15 8.96 -27.71
CA SER A 731 0.40 7.52 -27.80
C SER A 731 1.18 6.98 -26.60
N TYR A 732 2.09 7.76 -26.02
CA TYR A 732 2.86 7.35 -24.84
C TYR A 732 2.00 7.27 -23.56
N ILE A 733 0.95 8.10 -23.44
CA ILE A 733 0.00 8.05 -22.30
C ILE A 733 -0.79 6.75 -22.37
N ILE A 734 -1.22 6.33 -23.56
CA ILE A 734 -1.92 5.05 -23.77
C ILE A 734 -0.99 3.86 -23.48
N VAL A 735 0.27 3.92 -23.92
CA VAL A 735 1.28 2.92 -23.56
C VAL A 735 1.46 2.87 -22.04
N SER A 736 1.50 4.02 -21.36
CA SER A 736 1.58 4.09 -19.90
C SER A 736 0.35 3.45 -19.23
N PHE A 737 -0.86 3.72 -19.72
CA PHE A 737 -2.09 3.08 -19.24
C PHE A 737 -2.05 1.57 -19.41
N ILE A 738 -1.59 1.07 -20.57
CA ILE A 738 -1.46 -0.36 -20.84
C ILE A 738 -0.45 -1.00 -19.87
N ILE A 739 0.71 -0.40 -19.67
CA ILE A 739 1.73 -0.90 -18.73
C ILE A 739 1.17 -0.94 -17.30
N ILE A 740 0.46 0.11 -16.88
CA ILE A 740 -0.14 0.17 -15.53
C ILE A 740 -1.22 -0.91 -15.38
N LEU A 741 -2.10 -1.09 -16.36
CA LEU A 741 -3.13 -2.13 -16.32
C LEU A 741 -2.53 -3.55 -16.32
N LEU A 742 -1.48 -3.80 -17.10
CA LEU A 742 -0.72 -5.06 -17.08
C LEU A 742 -0.02 -5.30 -15.74
N TYR A 743 0.40 -4.22 -15.07
CA TYR A 743 0.95 -4.31 -13.74
C TYR A 743 -0.11 -4.63 -12.69
N LEU A 744 -1.30 -4.03 -12.79
CA LEU A 744 -2.41 -4.23 -11.87
C LEU A 744 -2.94 -5.66 -11.82
N ILE A 745 -2.64 -6.49 -12.83
CA ILE A 745 -2.98 -7.93 -12.86
C ILE A 745 -2.51 -8.63 -11.57
N GLY A 746 -1.27 -8.40 -11.15
CA GLY A 746 -0.68 -9.04 -9.97
C GLY A 746 -1.41 -8.67 -8.66
N PRO A 747 -1.49 -7.38 -8.30
CA PRO A 747 -2.24 -6.91 -7.12
C PRO A 747 -3.71 -7.34 -7.11
N LEU A 748 -4.39 -7.32 -8.27
CA LEU A 748 -5.78 -7.77 -8.39
C LEU A 748 -5.90 -9.26 -8.07
N ASN A 749 -5.09 -10.11 -8.70
CA ASN A 749 -5.08 -11.55 -8.45
C ASN A 749 -4.75 -11.88 -6.98
N ALA A 750 -3.83 -11.13 -6.37
CA ALA A 750 -3.50 -11.28 -4.97
C ALA A 750 -4.71 -10.97 -4.06
N ILE A 751 -5.50 -9.94 -4.34
CA ILE A 751 -6.74 -9.64 -3.60
C ILE A 751 -7.79 -10.75 -3.82
N LEU A 752 -7.96 -11.23 -5.04
CA LEU A 752 -8.94 -12.29 -5.34
C LEU A 752 -8.60 -13.60 -4.63
N SER A 753 -7.32 -13.97 -4.58
CA SER A 753 -6.85 -15.18 -3.90
C SER A 753 -7.07 -15.19 -2.38
N ILE A 754 -7.33 -14.02 -1.81
CA ILE A 754 -7.50 -13.81 -0.37
C ILE A 754 -8.95 -14.07 0.09
N ILE A 755 -9.93 -13.97 -0.81
CA ILE A 755 -11.36 -14.10 -0.47
C ILE A 755 -11.66 -15.45 0.25
N PRO A 756 -11.22 -16.62 -0.25
CA PRO A 756 -11.46 -17.89 0.45
C PRO A 756 -10.81 -17.93 1.84
N GLN A 757 -9.63 -17.31 1.99
CA GLN A 757 -8.90 -17.25 3.26
C GLN A 757 -9.63 -16.39 4.29
N ILE A 758 -10.24 -15.27 3.87
CA ILE A 758 -11.10 -14.43 4.73
C ILE A 758 -12.28 -15.24 5.28
N LEU A 759 -12.92 -16.05 4.43
CA LEU A 759 -14.06 -16.87 4.85
C LEU A 759 -13.63 -17.91 5.89
N GLN A 760 -12.52 -18.62 5.64
CA GLN A 760 -11.94 -19.58 6.58
C GLN A 760 -11.59 -18.92 7.93
N LEU A 761 -11.00 -17.72 7.89
CA LEU A 761 -10.69 -16.94 9.08
C LEU A 761 -11.94 -16.61 9.90
N ARG A 762 -13.02 -16.16 9.24
CA ARG A 762 -14.29 -15.84 9.91
C ARG A 762 -14.90 -17.07 10.58
N ILE A 763 -14.84 -18.22 9.92
CA ILE A 763 -15.32 -19.50 10.46
C ILE A 763 -14.51 -19.90 11.69
N ALA A 764 -13.18 -19.92 11.58
CA ALA A 764 -12.29 -20.28 12.68
C ALA A 764 -12.51 -19.35 13.89
N HIS A 765 -12.64 -18.04 13.65
CA HIS A 765 -12.95 -17.07 14.69
C HIS A 765 -14.29 -17.38 15.38
N ASN A 766 -15.34 -17.67 14.62
CA ASN A 766 -16.64 -18.02 15.18
C ASN A 766 -16.58 -19.31 16.00
N ARG A 767 -15.91 -20.36 15.50
CA ARG A 767 -15.75 -21.63 16.22
C ARG A 767 -15.00 -21.46 17.53
N ILE A 768 -13.91 -20.69 17.53
CA ILE A 768 -13.16 -20.37 18.75
C ILE A 768 -14.04 -19.59 19.72
N LYS A 769 -14.80 -18.60 19.24
CA LYS A 769 -15.70 -17.81 20.07
C LYS A 769 -16.78 -18.68 20.72
N THR A 770 -17.42 -19.56 19.94
CA THR A 770 -18.41 -20.52 20.45
C THR A 770 -17.78 -21.50 21.42
N PHE A 771 -16.59 -22.03 21.13
CA PHE A 771 -15.85 -22.87 22.06
C PHE A 771 -15.57 -22.15 23.39
N MET A 772 -15.14 -20.89 23.34
CA MET A 772 -14.91 -20.09 24.54
C MET A 772 -16.18 -19.76 25.32
N SER A 773 -17.35 -19.64 24.67
CA SER A 773 -18.61 -19.42 25.37
C SER A 773 -19.15 -20.70 26.00
N ASP A 774 -18.93 -21.86 25.38
CA ASP A 774 -19.39 -23.14 25.88
C ASP A 774 -18.57 -23.60 27.10
N ILE A 775 -17.33 -23.11 27.23
CA ILE A 775 -16.43 -23.39 28.36
C ILE A 775 -16.42 -22.18 29.29
N GLU A 776 -17.42 -22.06 30.15
CA GLU A 776 -17.36 -21.10 31.26
C GLU A 776 -16.38 -21.60 32.34
N PRO A 777 -15.48 -20.74 32.84
CA PRO A 777 -14.58 -21.08 33.94
C PRO A 777 -15.40 -21.30 35.21
N SER A 778 -15.28 -22.49 35.79
CA SER A 778 -15.97 -22.87 37.04
C SER A 778 -15.12 -22.57 38.27
N THR A 779 -13.80 -22.53 38.11
CA THR A 779 -12.83 -22.44 39.22
C THR A 779 -11.64 -21.57 38.80
N ASP A 780 -11.21 -20.62 39.63
CA ASP A 780 -9.97 -19.87 39.40
C ASP A 780 -8.78 -20.63 40.01
N LEU A 781 -7.95 -21.19 39.13
CA LEU A 781 -6.73 -21.94 39.47
C LEU A 781 -5.73 -21.12 40.30
N ASN A 782 -5.68 -19.79 40.14
CA ASN A 782 -4.73 -18.95 40.87
C ASN A 782 -5.12 -18.76 42.34
N THR A 783 -6.42 -18.78 42.65
CA THR A 783 -6.91 -18.79 44.03
C THR A 783 -6.54 -20.09 44.74
N LEU A 784 -6.77 -21.24 44.08
CA LEU A 784 -6.41 -22.55 44.64
C LEU A 784 -4.89 -22.70 44.88
N LEU A 785 -4.07 -22.20 43.95
CA LEU A 785 -2.60 -22.22 44.10
C LEU A 785 -2.11 -21.38 45.28
N LYS A 786 -2.76 -20.26 45.61
CA LYS A 786 -2.38 -19.44 46.77
C LYS A 786 -2.67 -20.15 48.09
N ASP A 787 -3.81 -20.83 48.19
CA ASP A 787 -4.18 -21.58 49.40
C ASP A 787 -3.35 -22.87 49.57
N SER A 788 -2.82 -23.44 48.47
CA SER A 788 -1.98 -24.65 48.48
C SER A 788 -0.54 -24.47 49.01
N THR A 789 -0.09 -23.23 49.26
CA THR A 789 1.29 -22.97 49.73
C THR A 789 1.53 -23.33 51.21
N ASN A 790 0.48 -23.68 51.95
CA ASN A 790 0.63 -24.33 53.25
C ASN A 790 0.69 -25.84 53.01
N GLU A 791 1.80 -26.50 53.35
CA GLU A 791 1.91 -27.95 53.50
C GLU A 791 0.91 -28.45 54.56
N ARG A 792 -0.37 -28.50 54.22
CA ARG A 792 -1.40 -29.13 55.05
C ARG A 792 -1.19 -30.62 54.94
N LYS A 793 -0.79 -31.24 56.04
CA LYS A 793 -0.87 -32.69 56.19
C LYS A 793 -2.35 -33.05 56.14
N LEU A 794 -2.81 -33.61 55.02
CA LEU A 794 -4.21 -33.95 54.79
C LEU A 794 -4.58 -35.15 55.67
N THR A 795 -5.07 -34.89 56.89
CA THR A 795 -5.62 -35.89 57.80
C THR A 795 -7.13 -35.79 57.79
N ILE A 796 -7.80 -36.94 57.91
CA ILE A 796 -9.26 -37.04 57.99
C ILE A 796 -9.60 -37.98 59.13
N ASP A 797 -10.47 -37.54 60.03
CA ASP A 797 -11.07 -38.40 61.06
C ASP A 797 -12.48 -38.84 60.64
N THR A 798 -13.26 -37.97 60.01
CA THR A 798 -14.62 -38.25 59.53
C THR A 798 -14.89 -37.59 58.18
N TYR A 799 -15.41 -38.37 57.22
CA TYR A 799 -15.91 -37.90 55.93
C TYR A 799 -17.42 -38.13 55.85
N SER A 800 -18.22 -37.09 55.57
CA SER A 800 -19.68 -37.18 55.57
C SER A 800 -20.32 -36.53 54.34
N ALA A 801 -21.19 -37.26 53.64
CA ALA A 801 -22.12 -36.70 52.67
C ALA A 801 -23.50 -36.51 53.32
N LYS A 802 -24.04 -35.29 53.30
CA LYS A 802 -25.35 -34.95 53.88
C LYS A 802 -26.36 -34.59 52.79
N SER A 803 -27.34 -35.47 52.61
CA SER A 803 -28.45 -35.32 51.66
C SER A 803 -28.02 -34.90 50.26
N ILE A 804 -26.90 -35.42 49.76
CA ILE A 804 -26.41 -35.03 48.43
C ILE A 804 -27.33 -35.58 47.33
N CYS A 805 -27.73 -34.72 46.40
CA CYS A 805 -28.54 -35.07 45.23
C CYS A 805 -27.87 -34.62 43.95
N TYR A 806 -27.99 -35.42 42.88
CA TYR A 806 -27.51 -35.08 41.55
C TYR A 806 -28.51 -35.57 40.50
N GLU A 807 -28.73 -34.75 39.48
CA GLU A 807 -29.65 -35.03 38.37
C GLU A 807 -28.89 -34.88 37.05
N TYR A 808 -29.05 -35.83 36.13
CA TYR A 808 -28.45 -35.69 34.81
C TYR A 808 -29.28 -34.70 33.97
N GLY A 809 -28.71 -33.55 33.61
CA GLY A 809 -29.39 -32.56 32.76
C GLY A 809 -29.60 -33.05 31.32
N GLY A 810 -30.86 -33.00 30.84
CA GLY A 810 -31.29 -33.29 29.46
C GLY A 810 -32.82 -33.37 29.36
N GLU A 811 -33.40 -33.10 28.18
CA GLU A 811 -34.87 -32.99 27.98
C GLU A 811 -35.67 -34.30 28.14
N ASP A 812 -35.03 -35.47 28.40
CA ASP A 812 -35.73 -36.76 28.31
C ASP A 812 -35.35 -37.88 29.33
N HIS A 813 -34.72 -37.60 30.49
CA HIS A 813 -34.39 -38.69 31.46
C HIS A 813 -34.68 -38.42 32.96
N ASN A 814 -35.34 -39.43 33.58
CA ASN A 814 -35.85 -39.50 34.97
C ASN A 814 -34.86 -40.08 36.01
N PHE A 815 -33.56 -40.17 35.74
CA PHE A 815 -32.60 -40.78 36.68
C PHE A 815 -31.87 -39.73 37.52
N SER A 816 -32.01 -39.85 38.85
CA SER A 816 -31.32 -39.01 39.83
C SER A 816 -30.61 -39.87 40.88
N VAL A 817 -29.52 -39.34 41.41
CA VAL A 817 -28.78 -39.94 42.53
C VAL A 817 -29.08 -39.11 43.76
N GLY A 818 -29.64 -39.74 44.80
CA GLY A 818 -29.90 -39.13 46.10
C GLY A 818 -31.37 -39.03 46.53
N PRO A 819 -31.63 -38.43 47.70
CA PRO A 819 -30.64 -37.89 48.65
C PRO A 819 -29.78 -38.99 49.27
N ILE A 820 -28.46 -38.79 49.30
CA ILE A 820 -27.49 -39.72 49.91
C ILE A 820 -26.98 -39.16 51.23
N ASN A 821 -27.06 -39.99 52.28
CA ASN A 821 -26.46 -39.75 53.58
C ASN A 821 -25.44 -40.86 53.84
N LEU A 822 -24.18 -40.49 54.02
CA LEU A 822 -23.07 -41.43 54.20
C LEU A 822 -22.05 -40.82 55.17
N THR A 823 -21.61 -41.59 56.16
CA THR A 823 -20.55 -41.20 57.09
C THR A 823 -19.49 -42.29 57.16
N ILE A 824 -18.26 -41.89 56.90
CA ILE A 824 -17.08 -42.76 56.79
C ILE A 824 -16.07 -42.29 57.82
N ASN A 825 -15.67 -43.18 58.72
CA ASN A 825 -14.63 -42.88 59.71
C ASN A 825 -13.25 -43.28 59.20
N LYS A 826 -12.21 -42.68 59.79
CA LYS A 826 -10.82 -43.03 59.50
C LYS A 826 -10.55 -44.54 59.66
N GLY A 827 -9.92 -45.14 58.65
CA GLY A 827 -9.56 -46.56 58.67
C GLY A 827 -10.73 -47.51 58.41
N GLU A 828 -11.94 -47.01 58.11
CA GLU A 828 -13.05 -47.86 57.66
C GLU A 828 -12.83 -48.33 56.21
N VAL A 829 -13.17 -49.60 55.97
CA VAL A 829 -13.27 -50.20 54.63
C VAL A 829 -14.75 -50.30 54.27
N ILE A 830 -15.14 -49.61 53.20
CA ILE A 830 -16.53 -49.54 52.74
C ILE A 830 -16.64 -50.13 51.36
N PHE A 831 -17.57 -51.09 51.20
CA PHE A 831 -17.92 -51.62 49.88
C PHE A 831 -19.22 -51.02 49.38
N ILE A 832 -19.23 -50.56 48.14
CA ILE A 832 -20.43 -50.07 47.46
C ILE A 832 -20.79 -51.09 46.37
N ILE A 833 -21.92 -51.76 46.54
CA ILE A 833 -22.41 -52.82 45.67
C ILE A 833 -23.71 -52.37 44.99
N GLY A 834 -24.14 -53.04 43.93
CA GLY A 834 -25.41 -52.72 43.25
C GLY A 834 -25.37 -53.04 41.77
N GLY A 835 -26.51 -53.11 41.10
CA GLY A 835 -26.57 -53.43 39.66
C GLY A 835 -25.84 -52.41 38.78
N ASN A 836 -25.59 -52.78 37.51
CA ASN A 836 -25.10 -51.82 36.52
C ASN A 836 -26.14 -50.72 36.32
N GLY A 837 -25.70 -49.46 36.24
CA GLY A 837 -26.60 -48.31 36.11
C GLY A 837 -27.32 -47.91 37.41
N SER A 838 -27.01 -48.50 38.58
CA SER A 838 -27.63 -48.07 39.84
C SER A 838 -27.14 -46.72 40.37
N GLY A 839 -26.06 -46.17 39.78
CA GLY A 839 -25.46 -44.87 40.09
C GLY A 839 -24.13 -44.93 40.86
N LYS A 840 -23.49 -46.10 41.00
CA LYS A 840 -22.25 -46.28 41.80
C LYS A 840 -21.11 -45.36 41.38
N THR A 841 -20.77 -45.34 40.09
CA THR A 841 -19.73 -44.46 39.54
C THR A 841 -20.13 -42.98 39.66
N THR A 842 -21.41 -42.64 39.52
CA THR A 842 -21.91 -41.27 39.75
C THR A 842 -21.70 -40.86 41.21
N LEU A 843 -21.98 -41.75 42.16
CA LEU A 843 -21.69 -41.53 43.58
C LEU A 843 -20.18 -41.36 43.80
N ALA A 844 -19.32 -42.19 43.20
CA ALA A 844 -17.88 -42.01 43.29
C ALA A 844 -17.41 -40.66 42.74
N LYS A 845 -17.96 -40.20 41.61
CA LYS A 845 -17.69 -38.87 41.04
C LYS A 845 -18.17 -37.74 41.96
N LEU A 846 -19.28 -37.91 42.67
CA LEU A 846 -19.77 -36.93 43.67
C LEU A 846 -18.89 -36.91 44.92
N LEU A 847 -18.49 -38.07 45.45
CA LEU A 847 -17.62 -38.16 46.63
C LEU A 847 -16.23 -37.57 46.35
N THR A 848 -15.70 -37.76 45.15
CA THR A 848 -14.38 -37.22 44.79
C THR A 848 -14.41 -35.76 44.35
N GLY A 849 -15.61 -35.15 44.26
CA GLY A 849 -15.78 -33.77 43.80
C GLY A 849 -15.65 -33.58 42.29
N LEU A 850 -15.53 -34.66 41.49
CA LEU A 850 -15.55 -34.59 40.03
C LEU A 850 -16.90 -34.08 39.50
N TYR A 851 -17.99 -34.43 40.19
CA TYR A 851 -19.34 -33.90 39.98
C TYR A 851 -19.75 -33.04 41.18
N HIS A 852 -20.47 -31.96 40.92
CA HIS A 852 -21.03 -31.11 41.97
C HIS A 852 -22.43 -31.58 42.34
N PRO A 853 -22.74 -31.79 43.63
CA PRO A 853 -24.12 -32.06 44.03
C PRO A 853 -25.00 -30.83 43.77
N HIS A 854 -26.22 -31.05 43.27
CA HIS A 854 -27.23 -30.01 43.08
C HIS A 854 -27.87 -29.57 44.41
N ASN A 855 -28.01 -30.50 45.35
CA ASN A 855 -28.49 -30.25 46.72
C ASN A 855 -27.63 -31.03 47.71
N GLY A 856 -27.58 -30.58 48.96
CA GLY A 856 -26.78 -31.19 50.02
C GLY A 856 -25.32 -30.73 50.03
N GLU A 857 -24.52 -31.25 50.95
CA GLU A 857 -23.11 -30.88 51.10
C GLU A 857 -22.24 -32.06 51.53
N ILE A 858 -20.94 -31.94 51.28
CA ILE A 858 -19.90 -32.87 51.73
C ILE A 858 -19.06 -32.19 52.81
N LEU A 859 -18.86 -32.89 53.91
CA LEU A 859 -18.15 -32.41 55.09
C LEU A 859 -16.94 -33.30 55.37
N ILE A 860 -15.79 -32.68 55.69
CA ILE A 860 -14.61 -33.34 56.26
C ILE A 860 -14.41 -32.78 57.67
N ASP A 861 -14.38 -33.66 58.67
CA ASP A 861 -14.28 -33.33 60.10
C ASP A 861 -15.31 -32.27 60.54
N GLY A 862 -16.52 -32.36 59.97
CA GLY A 862 -17.63 -31.44 60.25
C GLY A 862 -17.63 -30.13 59.46
N ASN A 863 -16.59 -29.84 58.66
CA ASN A 863 -16.48 -28.62 57.87
C ASN A 863 -16.85 -28.87 56.40
N SER A 864 -17.63 -27.98 55.81
CA SER A 864 -18.00 -28.04 54.38
C SER A 864 -16.80 -27.76 53.50
N ILE A 865 -16.51 -28.68 52.57
CA ILE A 865 -15.36 -28.59 51.67
C ILE A 865 -15.83 -28.31 50.25
N PRO A 866 -15.25 -27.31 49.56
CA PRO A 866 -15.55 -27.06 48.15
C PRO A 866 -15.23 -28.30 47.31
N PRO A 867 -16.09 -28.68 46.33
CA PRO A 867 -15.85 -29.89 45.54
C PRO A 867 -14.51 -29.89 44.78
N ALA A 868 -14.00 -28.71 44.39
CA ALA A 868 -12.69 -28.57 43.74
C ALA A 868 -11.50 -29.00 44.63
N GLU A 869 -11.67 -29.01 45.96
CA GLU A 869 -10.64 -29.43 46.92
C GLU A 869 -10.81 -30.89 47.37
N LEU A 870 -11.98 -31.50 47.16
CA LEU A 870 -12.26 -32.87 47.62
C LEU A 870 -11.27 -33.87 47.01
N GLY A 871 -10.95 -33.74 45.73
CA GLY A 871 -10.03 -34.64 45.03
C GLY A 871 -8.64 -34.74 45.67
N GLU A 872 -8.17 -33.72 46.39
CA GLU A 872 -6.86 -33.74 47.06
C GLU A 872 -6.77 -34.77 48.18
N TYR A 873 -7.90 -35.24 48.71
CA TYR A 873 -7.97 -36.24 49.76
C TYR A 873 -8.04 -37.69 49.26
N PHE A 874 -8.18 -37.88 47.93
CA PHE A 874 -8.41 -39.19 47.33
C PHE A 874 -7.24 -39.63 46.45
N SER A 875 -6.84 -40.89 46.61
CA SER A 875 -6.12 -41.64 45.58
C SER A 875 -7.11 -42.60 44.93
N THR A 876 -7.27 -42.50 43.60
CA THR A 876 -8.37 -43.19 42.92
C THR A 876 -7.93 -44.04 41.75
N VAL A 877 -8.62 -45.15 41.54
CA VAL A 877 -8.61 -45.88 40.27
C VAL A 877 -10.06 -46.02 39.80
N PHE A 878 -10.47 -45.13 38.90
CA PHE A 878 -11.78 -45.17 38.24
C PHE A 878 -11.86 -46.24 37.14
N SER A 879 -13.07 -46.56 36.69
CA SER A 879 -13.31 -47.38 35.50
C SER A 879 -14.22 -46.62 34.53
N PRO A 880 -13.74 -46.15 33.36
CA PRO A 880 -12.36 -46.21 32.88
C PRO A 880 -11.41 -45.22 33.59
N PHE A 881 -10.11 -45.51 33.57
CA PHE A 881 -9.03 -44.60 34.05
C PHE A 881 -8.00 -44.31 32.96
N TYR A 882 -7.22 -43.26 33.18
CA TYR A 882 -6.08 -42.89 32.34
C TYR A 882 -4.76 -43.05 33.08
N LEU A 883 -3.73 -43.56 32.40
CA LEU A 883 -2.38 -43.66 32.95
C LEU A 883 -1.47 -42.67 32.23
N PHE A 884 -1.00 -41.67 32.96
CA PHE A 884 -0.02 -40.72 32.42
C PHE A 884 1.35 -41.37 32.31
N LYS A 885 2.05 -41.16 31.18
CA LYS A 885 3.41 -41.67 31.01
C LYS A 885 4.40 -41.03 31.98
N LYS A 886 4.15 -39.77 32.37
CA LYS A 886 4.93 -39.04 33.37
C LYS A 886 4.15 -38.95 34.68
N LEU A 887 4.82 -39.19 35.79
CA LEU A 887 4.34 -38.94 37.14
C LEU A 887 4.44 -37.44 37.42
N TYR A 888 3.30 -36.77 37.55
CA TYR A 888 3.21 -35.35 37.89
C TYR A 888 3.04 -35.20 39.41
N SER A 889 3.55 -34.11 39.98
CA SER A 889 3.44 -33.78 41.42
C SER A 889 4.15 -34.73 42.41
N LEU A 890 4.89 -35.73 41.93
CA LEU A 890 5.72 -36.62 42.74
C LEU A 890 7.21 -36.35 42.44
N ASN A 891 8.06 -36.56 43.45
CA ASN A 891 9.51 -36.54 43.29
C ASN A 891 10.05 -37.97 43.37
N THR A 892 10.23 -38.64 42.22
CA THR A 892 10.66 -40.05 42.20
C THR A 892 12.02 -40.27 42.82
N ASP A 893 12.91 -39.26 42.82
CA ASP A 893 14.24 -39.38 43.44
C ASP A 893 14.14 -39.63 44.94
N MET A 894 13.10 -39.10 45.59
CA MET A 894 12.82 -39.31 47.01
C MET A 894 11.99 -40.57 47.29
N LEU A 895 11.41 -41.19 46.26
CA LEU A 895 10.50 -42.34 46.36
C LEU A 895 11.07 -43.59 45.69
N ASN A 896 12.34 -43.60 45.26
CA ASN A 896 12.93 -44.72 44.52
C ASN A 896 12.78 -46.07 45.23
N GLU A 897 13.01 -46.11 46.55
CA GLU A 897 12.85 -47.34 47.35
C GLU A 897 11.38 -47.81 47.40
N ASP A 898 10.43 -46.88 47.54
CA ASP A 898 9.00 -47.19 47.53
C ASP A 898 8.55 -47.64 46.13
N ILE A 899 9.07 -47.03 45.06
CA ILE A 899 8.81 -47.43 43.68
C ILE A 899 9.28 -48.86 43.44
N ASP A 900 10.53 -49.18 43.76
CA ASP A 900 11.06 -50.54 43.60
C ASP A 900 10.29 -51.55 44.47
N ARG A 901 9.93 -51.18 45.70
CA ARG A 901 9.09 -52.00 46.57
C ARG A 901 7.74 -52.30 45.94
N TYR A 902 7.03 -51.28 45.45
CA TYR A 902 5.69 -51.45 44.88
C TYR A 902 5.70 -52.10 43.49
N LEU A 903 6.76 -51.89 42.69
CA LEU A 903 6.94 -52.60 41.43
C LEU A 903 7.01 -54.11 41.66
N ASN A 904 7.82 -54.54 42.65
CA ASN A 904 7.92 -55.95 43.04
C ASN A 904 6.62 -56.47 43.67
N LEU A 905 6.00 -55.71 44.59
CA LEU A 905 4.75 -56.09 45.25
C LEU A 905 3.61 -56.34 44.25
N LEU A 906 3.60 -55.61 43.13
CA LEU A 906 2.56 -55.68 42.12
C LEU A 906 2.95 -56.53 40.90
N GLU A 907 4.10 -57.23 40.98
CA GLU A 907 4.69 -58.10 39.94
C GLU A 907 4.73 -57.40 38.57
N ILE A 908 5.32 -56.21 38.51
CA ILE A 908 5.43 -55.41 37.28
C ILE A 908 6.83 -54.83 37.01
N GLU A 909 7.80 -55.14 37.87
CA GLU A 909 9.21 -54.78 37.80
C GLU A 909 9.88 -55.19 36.47
N ASP A 910 9.48 -56.34 35.92
CA ASP A 910 10.00 -56.86 34.64
C ASP A 910 9.41 -56.14 33.42
N LYS A 911 8.36 -55.33 33.61
CA LYS A 911 7.63 -54.66 32.51
C LYS A 911 7.89 -53.17 32.46
N ILE A 912 8.11 -52.53 33.60
CA ILE A 912 8.17 -51.08 33.73
C ILE A 912 9.39 -50.68 34.55
N LYS A 913 10.05 -49.60 34.12
CA LYS A 913 11.03 -48.87 34.91
C LYS A 913 10.61 -47.40 34.98
N VAL A 914 10.93 -46.74 36.07
CA VAL A 914 10.69 -45.30 36.24
C VAL A 914 12.04 -44.58 36.15
N VAL A 915 12.17 -43.65 35.20
CA VAL A 915 13.39 -42.82 35.03
C VAL A 915 12.96 -41.37 34.83
N ASP A 916 13.54 -40.44 35.57
CA ASP A 916 13.22 -39.00 35.52
C ASP A 916 11.70 -38.70 35.66
N ASN A 917 11.02 -39.39 36.57
CA ASN A 917 9.55 -39.36 36.75
C ASN A 917 8.73 -39.90 35.56
N VAL A 918 9.34 -40.67 34.64
CA VAL A 918 8.66 -41.20 33.44
C VAL A 918 8.66 -42.73 33.45
N TYR A 919 7.49 -43.33 33.25
CA TYR A 919 7.36 -44.77 33.00
C TYR A 919 7.97 -45.14 31.64
N SER A 920 8.77 -46.21 31.60
CA SER A 920 9.40 -46.71 30.37
C SER A 920 8.38 -47.07 29.28
N THR A 921 7.22 -47.59 29.67
CA THR A 921 6.08 -47.88 28.80
C THR A 921 4.76 -47.75 29.56
N VAL A 922 3.69 -47.40 28.82
CA VAL A 922 2.29 -47.46 29.30
C VAL A 922 1.46 -48.45 28.46
N ASN A 923 2.09 -49.10 27.47
CA ASN A 923 1.47 -50.10 26.63
C ASN A 923 1.51 -51.46 27.35
N LEU A 924 0.50 -51.71 28.18
CA LEU A 924 0.41 -52.84 29.10
C LEU A 924 -0.97 -53.51 28.98
N SER A 925 -1.13 -54.74 29.48
CA SER A 925 -2.45 -55.38 29.57
C SER A 925 -3.38 -54.61 30.51
N SER A 926 -4.71 -54.81 30.43
CA SER A 926 -5.67 -54.10 31.30
C SER A 926 -5.37 -54.32 32.80
N GLY A 927 -5.12 -55.57 33.20
CA GLY A 927 -4.75 -55.93 34.57
C GLY A 927 -3.44 -55.27 35.00
N GLN A 928 -2.40 -55.28 34.16
CA GLN A 928 -1.14 -54.59 34.41
C GLN A 928 -1.32 -53.09 34.55
N ARG A 929 -2.10 -52.45 33.66
CA ARG A 929 -2.40 -51.01 33.76
C ARG A 929 -3.09 -50.66 35.08
N LYS A 930 -4.03 -51.49 35.55
CA LYS A 930 -4.70 -51.30 36.84
C LYS A 930 -3.72 -51.47 38.01
N ARG A 931 -2.76 -52.38 37.92
CA ARG A 931 -1.67 -52.51 38.91
C ARG A 931 -0.79 -51.27 38.95
N VAL A 932 -0.41 -50.70 37.79
CA VAL A 932 0.33 -49.42 37.76
C VAL A 932 -0.50 -48.27 38.34
N ALA A 933 -1.79 -48.20 38.04
CA ALA A 933 -2.67 -47.19 38.63
C ALA A 933 -2.72 -47.33 40.17
N LEU A 934 -2.75 -48.56 40.69
CA LEU A 934 -2.69 -48.83 42.12
C LEU A 934 -1.33 -48.44 42.72
N LEU A 935 -0.22 -48.72 42.03
CA LEU A 935 1.11 -48.23 42.39
C LEU A 935 1.11 -46.71 42.53
N GLN A 936 0.51 -45.99 41.57
CA GLN A 936 0.40 -44.53 41.64
C GLN A 936 -0.39 -44.08 42.86
N CYS A 937 -1.50 -44.74 43.21
CA CYS A 937 -2.23 -44.44 44.44
C CYS A 937 -1.37 -44.63 45.70
N TYR A 938 -0.53 -45.68 45.75
CA TYR A 938 0.40 -45.89 46.86
C TYR A 938 1.49 -44.82 46.96
N LEU A 939 1.94 -44.27 45.82
CA LEU A 939 2.92 -43.18 45.80
C LEU A 939 2.30 -41.83 46.16
N GLU A 940 1.04 -41.59 45.81
CA GLU A 940 0.29 -40.38 46.19
C GLU A 940 -0.07 -40.35 47.67
N ASP A 941 -0.22 -41.52 48.30
CA ASP A 941 -0.43 -41.76 49.74
C ASP A 941 -1.54 -40.91 50.39
N LYS A 942 -2.64 -40.67 49.67
CA LYS A 942 -3.77 -39.87 50.16
C LYS A 942 -4.55 -40.59 51.28
N PRO A 943 -5.28 -39.88 52.16
CA PRO A 943 -5.98 -40.48 53.30
C PRO A 943 -7.16 -41.40 52.91
N ILE A 944 -7.78 -41.20 51.74
CA ILE A 944 -8.87 -42.02 51.22
C ILE A 944 -8.47 -42.68 49.91
N PHE A 945 -8.65 -43.99 49.80
CA PHE A 945 -8.49 -44.73 48.55
C PHE A 945 -9.87 -45.07 47.99
N LEU A 946 -10.12 -44.72 46.73
CA LEU A 946 -11.35 -45.09 46.02
C LEU A 946 -11.04 -45.97 44.81
N PHE A 947 -11.60 -47.18 44.81
CA PHE A 947 -11.40 -48.16 43.74
C PHE A 947 -12.74 -48.47 43.07
N ASP A 948 -12.91 -48.01 41.83
CA ASP A 948 -14.10 -48.32 41.03
C ASP A 948 -13.84 -49.58 40.19
N GLU A 949 -14.40 -50.71 40.62
CA GLU A 949 -14.28 -52.01 39.93
C GLU A 949 -12.84 -52.43 39.64
N TRP A 950 -11.88 -52.08 40.50
CA TRP A 950 -10.46 -52.38 40.27
C TRP A 950 -10.20 -53.88 40.08
N ALA A 951 -10.80 -54.72 40.94
CA ALA A 951 -10.62 -56.17 40.96
C ALA A 951 -11.22 -56.91 39.74
N ALA A 952 -12.15 -56.28 39.01
CA ALA A 952 -12.91 -56.92 37.94
C ALA A 952 -12.04 -57.42 36.77
N ASP A 953 -10.93 -56.73 36.48
CA ASP A 953 -10.00 -57.08 35.39
C ASP A 953 -8.74 -57.83 35.88
N GLN A 954 -8.69 -58.21 37.16
CA GLN A 954 -7.57 -58.98 37.72
C GLN A 954 -7.83 -60.49 37.65
N ASP A 955 -6.74 -61.25 37.53
CA ASP A 955 -6.76 -62.69 37.70
C ASP A 955 -7.12 -63.08 39.15
N PRO A 956 -7.59 -64.31 39.40
CA PRO A 956 -8.02 -64.73 40.74
C PRO A 956 -6.95 -64.59 41.83
N ILE A 957 -5.66 -64.73 41.48
CA ILE A 957 -4.55 -64.62 42.43
C ILE A 957 -4.42 -63.17 42.87
N PHE A 958 -4.36 -62.23 41.92
CA PHE A 958 -4.28 -60.81 42.23
C PHE A 958 -5.54 -60.23 42.85
N ARG A 959 -6.71 -60.78 42.51
CA ARG A 959 -7.97 -60.42 43.17
C ARG A 959 -7.93 -60.79 44.65
N ARG A 960 -7.47 -62.00 44.96
CA ARG A 960 -7.28 -62.46 46.35
C ARG A 960 -6.25 -61.59 47.08
N LEU A 961 -5.10 -61.31 46.44
CA LEU A 961 -4.07 -60.42 46.97
C LEU A 961 -4.65 -59.04 47.32
N PHE A 962 -5.45 -58.47 46.42
CA PHE A 962 -6.07 -57.17 46.64
C PHE A 962 -7.00 -57.15 47.84
N TYR A 963 -7.92 -58.12 47.95
CA TYR A 963 -8.90 -58.16 49.03
C TYR A 963 -8.32 -58.60 50.38
N HIS A 964 -7.45 -59.61 50.42
CA HIS A 964 -6.98 -60.17 51.70
C HIS A 964 -5.62 -59.63 52.16
N GLU A 965 -4.86 -58.97 51.31
CA GLU A 965 -3.54 -58.42 51.70
C GLU A 965 -3.49 -56.91 51.50
N LEU A 966 -3.79 -56.39 50.30
CA LEU A 966 -3.62 -54.97 50.00
C LEU A 966 -4.62 -54.08 50.75
N ILE A 967 -5.92 -54.36 50.71
CA ILE A 967 -6.93 -53.58 51.46
C ILE A 967 -6.66 -53.63 52.97
N PRO A 968 -6.44 -54.80 53.61
CA PRO A 968 -6.06 -54.86 55.02
C PRO A 968 -4.76 -54.10 55.35
N SER A 969 -3.77 -54.12 54.45
CA SER A 969 -2.54 -53.34 54.64
C SER A 969 -2.79 -51.82 54.63
N MET A 970 -3.63 -51.31 53.72
CA MET A 970 -4.04 -49.91 53.70
C MET A 970 -4.76 -49.53 55.00
N ARG A 971 -5.65 -50.40 55.47
CA ARG A 971 -6.36 -50.23 56.75
C ARG A 971 -5.38 -50.17 57.93
N MET A 972 -4.38 -51.05 57.98
CA MET A 972 -3.34 -51.03 59.02
C MET A 972 -2.52 -49.73 59.02
N LEU A 973 -2.35 -49.12 57.85
CA LEU A 973 -1.71 -47.80 57.69
C LEU A 973 -2.67 -46.63 58.04
N GLY A 974 -3.88 -46.93 58.52
CA GLY A 974 -4.88 -45.93 58.91
C GLY A 974 -5.57 -45.23 57.75
N LYS A 975 -5.51 -45.81 56.55
CA LYS A 975 -6.17 -45.29 55.34
C LYS A 975 -7.60 -45.78 55.26
N THR A 976 -8.50 -44.92 54.82
CA THR A 976 -9.91 -45.27 54.55
C THR A 976 -10.01 -45.80 53.12
N VAL A 977 -10.77 -46.89 52.92
CA VAL A 977 -10.91 -47.51 51.59
C VAL A 977 -12.39 -47.56 51.19
N ILE A 978 -12.70 -47.06 50.00
CA ILE A 978 -14.02 -47.15 49.37
C ILE A 978 -13.85 -47.99 48.10
N ALA A 979 -14.37 -49.21 48.10
CA ALA A 979 -14.30 -50.09 46.94
C ALA A 979 -15.70 -50.32 46.34
N ILE A 980 -15.89 -49.92 45.09
CA ILE A 980 -17.06 -50.35 44.31
C ILE A 980 -16.74 -51.73 43.76
N THR A 981 -17.48 -52.74 44.21
CA THR A 981 -17.25 -54.13 43.83
C THR A 981 -18.54 -54.93 43.71
N HIS A 982 -18.43 -56.04 42.99
CA HIS A 982 -19.45 -57.07 42.82
C HIS A 982 -19.00 -58.43 43.39
N ASP A 983 -17.78 -58.53 43.94
CA ASP A 983 -17.23 -59.79 44.44
C ASP A 983 -17.75 -60.10 45.86
N ASP A 984 -18.91 -60.75 45.93
CA ASP A 984 -19.61 -61.14 47.16
C ASP A 984 -18.78 -62.05 48.09
N GLN A 985 -17.87 -62.85 47.53
CA GLN A 985 -16.95 -63.70 48.28
C GLN A 985 -16.01 -62.95 49.24
N TYR A 986 -15.80 -61.65 49.05
CA TYR A 986 -14.88 -60.85 49.86
C TYR A 986 -15.58 -59.80 50.73
N PHE A 987 -16.91 -59.87 50.86
CA PHE A 987 -17.70 -58.94 51.66
C PHE A 987 -17.31 -58.93 53.15
N ASP A 988 -16.67 -60.00 53.63
CA ASP A 988 -16.10 -60.12 54.97
C ASP A 988 -14.95 -59.14 55.24
N VAL A 989 -14.30 -58.61 54.19
CA VAL A 989 -13.21 -57.63 54.31
C VAL A 989 -13.72 -56.22 54.66
N ALA A 990 -14.97 -55.91 54.33
CA ALA A 990 -15.55 -54.59 54.54
C ALA A 990 -16.11 -54.42 55.95
N ASP A 991 -15.92 -53.25 56.55
CA ASP A 991 -16.57 -52.87 57.81
C ASP A 991 -18.05 -52.51 57.58
N LYS A 992 -18.35 -51.90 56.42
CA LYS A 992 -19.72 -51.58 56.00
C LYS A 992 -19.91 -51.86 54.52
N ILE A 993 -21.09 -52.33 54.18
CA ILE A 993 -21.49 -52.57 52.80
C ILE A 993 -22.72 -51.72 52.50
N TYR A 994 -22.66 -50.91 51.47
CA TYR A 994 -23.80 -50.14 50.98
C TYR A 994 -24.25 -50.70 49.64
N LYS A 995 -25.54 -50.99 49.52
CA LYS A 995 -26.19 -51.34 48.27
C LYS A 995 -26.82 -50.10 47.65
N MET A 996 -26.40 -49.80 46.43
CA MET A 996 -26.97 -48.75 45.61
C MET A 996 -28.01 -49.34 44.66
N ASP A 997 -29.22 -48.81 44.70
CA ASP A 997 -30.37 -49.25 43.90
C ASP A 997 -31.18 -48.04 43.42
N ASN A 998 -31.34 -47.90 42.09
CA ASN A 998 -32.02 -46.78 41.43
C ASN A 998 -31.67 -45.40 42.02
N GLY A 999 -30.37 -45.11 42.16
CA GLY A 999 -29.89 -43.82 42.66
C GLY A 999 -29.95 -43.63 44.18
N LYS A 1000 -30.49 -44.60 44.93
CA LYS A 1000 -30.57 -44.54 46.40
C LYS A 1000 -29.53 -45.45 47.05
N LEU A 1001 -28.87 -44.95 48.09
CA LEU A 1001 -27.90 -45.70 48.88
C LEU A 1001 -28.57 -46.25 50.15
N LYS A 1002 -28.41 -47.54 50.42
CA LYS A 1002 -28.88 -48.19 51.65
C LYS A 1002 -27.78 -49.10 52.20
N GLU A 1003 -27.67 -49.17 53.52
CA GLU A 1003 -26.79 -50.15 54.17
C GLU A 1003 -27.32 -51.57 53.90
N PHE A 1004 -26.40 -52.50 53.62
CA PHE A 1004 -26.70 -53.87 53.25
C PHE A 1004 -26.01 -54.82 54.22
N GLU A 1005 -26.83 -55.55 54.98
CA GLU A 1005 -26.35 -56.66 55.79
C GLU A 1005 -26.37 -57.94 54.94
N PRO A 1006 -25.21 -58.54 54.61
CA PRO A 1006 -25.19 -59.81 53.89
C PRO A 1006 -25.83 -60.90 54.77
N LYS A 1007 -26.78 -61.65 54.22
CA LYS A 1007 -27.29 -62.86 54.88
C LYS A 1007 -26.14 -63.86 54.94
N MET A 1008 -25.50 -64.01 56.10
CA MET A 1008 -24.55 -65.08 56.33
C MET A 1008 -25.28 -66.42 56.21
N ASN A 1009 -25.12 -67.08 55.06
CA ASN A 1009 -25.38 -68.51 54.98
C ASN A 1009 -24.24 -69.19 55.75
N VAL A 1010 -24.52 -69.55 57.00
CA VAL A 1010 -23.73 -70.53 57.74
C VAL A 1010 -23.77 -71.81 56.91
N PHE A 1011 -22.65 -72.17 56.29
CA PHE A 1011 -22.50 -73.48 55.66
C PHE A 1011 -22.48 -74.58 56.72
#